data_AF-T0RJD9-F1
#
_entry.id   AF-T0RJD9-F1
#
_cell.length_a   1.000
_cell.length_b   1.000
_cell.length_c   1.000
_cell.angle_alpha   90.00
_cell.angle_beta   90.00
_cell.angle_gamma   90.00
#
_symmetry.space_group_name_H-M   'P 1'
#
loop_
_entity.id
_entity.type
_entity.pdbx_description
1 polymer ?
#
loop_
_entity_poly.entity_id
_entity_poly.type
_entity_poly.pdbx_seq_one_letter_code
_entity_poly.pdbx_strand_id
1 'polypeptide(L)'
;MFKILFSLFLAMTISLPTLGKEFDLNPLRFTNRAQCALDSNMPADSVFLIINNVDPGRAFYKLAKLTGSDPKVVTKNGIEVFRYTVINLFQIIHNKLLNRELPLLPSDTTRLERHLPDDYTKFSAKCSGQNSCKSMQSYIQFLWENSERKTSSASKVIKNYELDNFHSKDNYLVEKNFEKEGPKLFCHYLKKFSPLQAHLYGTKPNRKAYEQFAVALDKIDDYLGECDRFDNHENLKVAAYQFDIAGVKEKHWNELGFDYWHSLKTYFSWAFRNASVVRELSNQYYSIFKGLEIENLVMLMPNSCKSIEAPKCNSDLLGQKAIREFAQSDFKTQAFDADIFDGVPNGPQDDLVTDPFTEVNTDILDLSEFDLASQWAQNMTSNLSGTRNTIKNNVVKAVNFINIMSRHFPLQKFEVEFQKQFQTILNSGGNNAAKNELYYLCSEYYFLAHETFSSVRGNLDVLAKTNILDEMVLGFSQKNISELFSYFDIFSKQVIGACSKLSQKEIFDDEFELEKAGYAQWYLDKTAKEKRIQSQFKAKQLEKLSKRVQPLISYKLFESYPTFDNIVCLDASHCARELATSVVEIFRAVTYASSLWAKKDQIASNSGFNPYAERLACKVYDPWFKTKSMIFNLVSDIGQAALTFTTPGLIYGRLGLQPGRVVSFKQLVKEGMIEYDPQMKPQRIVAGLAADFGPLLGVPCKISIANTANNPYENFRFVGISAGTCSSKEEHTTIANSGSDVSDLPVEDRSACAGCQINFEGVATSLTHVAQNVGPIYFLVRGFVRLYKALKDPHNIPRDWEAVPSDIYDTYKKYGYIPERCVKKFRKGRACR
;
A
#
# COMPACT_ATOMS: atom_id res chain seq x y z
N MET A 1 -70.72 -3.38 -30.01
CA MET A 1 -70.23 -2.01 -29.73
C MET A 1 -69.35 -1.89 -28.49
N PHE A 2 -69.57 -2.64 -27.40
CA PHE A 2 -68.76 -2.53 -26.16
C PHE A 2 -67.34 -3.15 -26.22
N LYS A 3 -67.02 -3.95 -27.24
CA LYS A 3 -65.68 -4.56 -27.41
C LYS A 3 -64.68 -3.71 -28.21
N ILE A 4 -65.12 -2.63 -28.87
CA ILE A 4 -64.24 -1.76 -29.67
C ILE A 4 -63.71 -0.57 -28.84
N LEU A 5 -64.42 -0.16 -27.79
CA LEU A 5 -63.93 0.89 -26.87
C LEU A 5 -62.81 0.42 -25.92
N PHE A 6 -62.74 -0.88 -25.59
CA PHE A 6 -61.68 -1.40 -24.71
C PHE A 6 -60.33 -1.56 -25.43
N SER A 7 -60.36 -1.78 -26.75
CA SER A 7 -59.15 -1.86 -27.58
C SER A 7 -58.52 -0.51 -27.92
N LEU A 8 -59.30 0.58 -27.84
CA LEU A 8 -58.79 1.96 -28.02
C LEU A 8 -58.22 2.57 -26.72
N PHE A 9 -58.60 2.07 -25.55
CA PHE A 9 -58.01 2.48 -24.27
C PHE A 9 -56.70 1.75 -23.92
N LEU A 10 -56.39 0.61 -24.55
CA LEU A 10 -55.11 -0.11 -24.38
C LEU A 10 -54.00 0.33 -25.35
N ALA A 11 -54.32 1.14 -26.36
CA ALA A 11 -53.37 1.59 -27.39
C ALA A 11 -52.87 3.05 -27.19
N MET A 12 -53.24 3.69 -26.07
CA MET A 12 -52.68 4.97 -25.63
C MET A 12 -51.91 4.82 -24.31
N THR A 13 -51.04 3.81 -24.20
CA THR A 13 -49.78 4.07 -23.50
C THR A 13 -48.94 4.91 -24.45
N ILE A 14 -49.12 6.22 -24.39
CA ILE A 14 -48.09 7.15 -24.81
C ILE A 14 -46.86 6.72 -24.02
N SER A 15 -45.93 6.03 -24.66
CA SER A 15 -44.55 5.98 -24.22
C SER A 15 -44.10 7.43 -24.26
N LEU A 16 -44.31 8.16 -23.15
CA LEU A 16 -43.55 9.37 -22.92
C LEU A 16 -42.09 8.93 -23.14
N PRO A 17 -41.35 9.56 -24.07
CA PRO A 17 -39.92 9.38 -24.06
C PRO A 17 -39.49 9.67 -22.63
N THR A 18 -38.83 8.71 -21.99
CA THR A 18 -38.10 8.99 -20.75
C THR A 18 -37.23 10.17 -21.10
N LEU A 19 -37.60 11.35 -20.60
CA LEU A 19 -36.84 12.58 -20.65
C LEU A 19 -35.67 12.40 -19.65
N GLY A 20 -34.94 11.30 -19.80
CA GLY A 20 -33.85 10.92 -18.93
C GLY A 20 -32.60 11.58 -19.47
N LYS A 21 -32.00 12.45 -18.67
CA LYS A 21 -30.67 12.96 -18.99
C LYS A 21 -29.72 11.78 -18.77
N GLU A 22 -29.16 11.26 -19.85
CA GLU A 22 -28.09 10.26 -19.76
C GLU A 22 -26.81 10.97 -19.31
N PHE A 23 -26.13 10.38 -18.33
CA PHE A 23 -24.86 10.89 -17.83
C PHE A 23 -23.77 9.92 -18.26
N ASP A 24 -22.68 10.45 -18.80
CA ASP A 24 -21.49 9.69 -19.20
C ASP A 24 -20.67 9.24 -17.97
N LEU A 25 -21.32 8.59 -17.01
CA LEU A 25 -20.72 8.13 -15.75
C LEU A 25 -21.04 6.66 -15.52
N ASN A 26 -20.06 5.91 -15.04
CA ASN A 26 -20.29 4.55 -14.57
C ASN A 26 -21.21 4.53 -13.33
N PRO A 27 -21.92 3.41 -13.07
CA PRO A 27 -22.67 3.24 -11.83
C PRO A 27 -21.78 3.41 -10.60
N LEU A 28 -22.26 4.13 -9.59
CA LEU A 28 -21.55 4.33 -8.33
C LEU A 28 -21.62 3.05 -7.49
N ARG A 29 -20.47 2.44 -7.22
CA ARG A 29 -20.37 1.17 -6.48
C ARG A 29 -19.89 1.38 -5.06
N PHE A 30 -20.80 1.30 -4.10
CA PHE A 30 -20.51 1.38 -2.67
C PHE A 30 -20.25 -0.02 -2.12
N THR A 31 -19.22 -0.17 -1.31
CA THR A 31 -18.84 -1.46 -0.74
C THR A 31 -18.62 -1.32 0.76
N ASN A 32 -18.83 -2.40 1.49
CA ASN A 32 -18.33 -2.46 2.86
C ASN A 32 -16.91 -3.02 2.89
N ARG A 33 -16.29 -3.02 4.07
CA ARG A 33 -14.92 -3.52 4.26
C ARG A 33 -14.66 -4.88 3.62
N ALA A 34 -15.48 -5.88 3.94
CA ALA A 34 -15.27 -7.23 3.43
C ALA A 34 -15.38 -7.32 1.90
N GLN A 35 -16.32 -6.57 1.29
CA GLN A 35 -16.44 -6.52 -0.16
C GLN A 35 -15.30 -5.73 -0.82
N CYS A 36 -14.91 -4.60 -0.23
CA CYS A 36 -13.77 -3.80 -0.69
C CYS A 36 -12.48 -4.64 -0.77
N ALA A 37 -12.27 -5.52 0.22
CA ALA A 37 -11.18 -6.48 0.18
C ALA A 37 -11.32 -7.46 -1.00
N LEU A 38 -12.48 -8.05 -1.25
CA LEU A 38 -12.67 -8.93 -2.41
C LEU A 38 -12.43 -8.20 -3.74
N ASP A 39 -12.96 -6.97 -3.86
CA ASP A 39 -12.83 -6.13 -5.04
C ASP A 39 -11.39 -5.71 -5.28
N SER A 40 -10.55 -5.63 -4.24
CA SER A 40 -9.12 -5.29 -4.37
C SER A 40 -8.33 -6.26 -5.23
N ASN A 41 -8.81 -7.51 -5.38
CA ASN A 41 -8.24 -8.51 -6.27
C ASN A 41 -8.82 -8.46 -7.69
N MET A 42 -9.72 -7.52 -7.98
CA MET A 42 -10.36 -7.35 -9.28
C MET A 42 -9.80 -6.12 -10.01
N PRO A 43 -9.74 -6.14 -11.35
CA PRO A 43 -9.22 -5.03 -12.13
C PRO A 43 -10.18 -3.85 -12.18
N ALA A 44 -9.65 -2.64 -12.00
CA ALA A 44 -10.42 -1.39 -12.04
C ALA A 44 -11.06 -1.15 -13.42
N ASP A 45 -12.27 -0.63 -13.43
CA ASP A 45 -13.02 -0.15 -14.61
C ASP A 45 -13.13 1.38 -14.64
N SER A 46 -12.61 2.05 -13.61
CA SER A 46 -12.54 3.50 -13.49
C SER A 46 -11.24 3.91 -12.79
N VAL A 47 -10.57 4.94 -13.30
CA VAL A 47 -9.30 5.46 -12.75
C VAL A 47 -9.27 6.98 -12.77
N PHE A 48 -8.61 7.56 -11.77
CA PHE A 48 -8.12 8.93 -11.81
C PHE A 48 -6.74 8.98 -12.47
N LEU A 49 -6.57 9.87 -13.44
CA LEU A 49 -5.30 10.24 -14.04
C LEU A 49 -4.84 11.57 -13.45
N ILE A 50 -3.75 11.55 -12.68
CA ILE A 50 -3.15 12.74 -12.08
C ILE A 50 -1.92 13.14 -12.88
N ILE A 51 -1.91 14.39 -13.36
CA ILE A 51 -0.84 14.95 -14.19
C ILE A 51 -0.12 16.06 -13.42
N ASN A 52 1.15 15.84 -13.12
CA ASN A 52 2.07 16.83 -12.57
C ASN A 52 2.77 17.61 -13.70
N ASN A 53 2.59 18.93 -13.72
CA ASN A 53 3.09 19.82 -14.75
C ASN A 53 4.28 20.68 -14.26
N VAL A 54 4.82 20.43 -13.05
CA VAL A 54 5.90 21.26 -12.48
C VAL A 54 7.16 21.23 -13.34
N ASP A 55 7.64 20.04 -13.70
CA ASP A 55 8.86 19.91 -14.52
C ASP A 55 8.64 20.33 -15.98
N PRO A 56 7.55 19.94 -16.66
CA PRO A 56 7.18 20.52 -17.96
C PRO A 56 7.11 22.05 -17.91
N GLY A 57 6.43 22.61 -16.90
CA GLY A 57 6.29 24.05 -16.71
C GLY A 57 7.62 24.77 -16.53
N ARG A 58 8.55 24.18 -15.76
CA ARG A 58 9.93 24.68 -15.64
C ARG A 58 10.68 24.63 -16.97
N ALA A 59 10.49 23.59 -17.77
CA ALA A 59 11.11 23.47 -19.08
C ALA A 59 10.59 24.55 -20.04
N PHE A 60 9.27 24.78 -20.10
CA PHE A 60 8.69 25.85 -20.92
C PHE A 60 9.08 27.24 -20.44
N TYR A 61 9.17 27.45 -19.12
CA TYR A 61 9.65 28.71 -18.55
C TYR A 61 11.09 29.02 -18.97
N LYS A 62 11.97 28.01 -18.96
CA LYS A 62 13.34 28.13 -19.45
C LYS A 62 13.37 28.40 -20.95
N LEU A 63 12.55 27.68 -21.74
CA LEU A 63 12.42 27.91 -23.17
C LEU A 63 12.05 29.37 -23.45
N ALA A 64 11.03 29.90 -22.78
CA ALA A 64 10.57 31.27 -22.98
C ALA A 64 11.67 32.30 -22.69
N LYS A 65 12.45 32.09 -21.62
CA LYS A 65 13.61 32.93 -21.29
C LYS A 65 14.68 32.89 -22.39
N LEU A 66 14.94 31.70 -22.95
CA LEU A 66 15.94 31.53 -24.00
C LEU A 66 15.49 32.14 -25.33
N THR A 67 14.19 32.13 -25.63
CA THR A 67 13.61 32.67 -26.87
C THR A 67 13.19 34.14 -26.76
N GLY A 68 13.38 34.79 -25.61
CA GLY A 68 12.95 36.17 -25.38
C GLY A 68 11.42 36.37 -25.40
N SER A 69 10.64 35.29 -25.25
CA SER A 69 9.18 35.30 -25.26
C SER A 69 8.62 35.51 -23.83
N ASP A 70 7.34 35.88 -23.70
CA ASP A 70 6.70 36.01 -22.38
C ASP A 70 6.64 34.63 -21.66
N PRO A 71 7.33 34.47 -20.51
CA PRO A 71 7.33 33.21 -19.78
C PRO A 71 5.94 32.76 -19.32
N LYS A 72 5.01 33.67 -19.00
CA LYS A 72 3.68 33.27 -18.54
C LYS A 72 2.87 32.65 -19.67
N VAL A 73 2.89 33.27 -20.85
CA VAL A 73 2.14 32.82 -22.02
C VAL A 73 2.68 31.48 -22.53
N VAL A 74 4.00 31.39 -22.71
CA VAL A 74 4.64 30.17 -23.22
C VAL A 74 4.49 29.01 -22.23
N THR A 75 4.66 29.26 -20.92
CA THR A 75 4.46 28.20 -19.91
C THR A 75 3.01 27.73 -19.86
N LYS A 76 2.02 28.63 -19.90
CA LYS A 76 0.60 28.24 -19.92
C LYS A 76 0.28 27.38 -21.16
N ASN A 77 0.60 27.88 -22.35
CA ASN A 77 0.36 27.15 -23.60
C ASN A 77 1.10 25.80 -23.64
N GLY A 78 2.37 25.75 -23.22
CA GLY A 78 3.13 24.50 -23.16
C GLY A 78 2.49 23.46 -22.23
N ILE A 79 1.94 23.88 -21.09
CA ILE A 79 1.23 23.00 -20.16
C ILE A 79 -0.09 22.51 -20.75
N GLU A 80 -0.85 23.36 -21.44
CA GLU A 80 -2.09 22.99 -22.13
C GLU A 80 -1.82 21.92 -23.21
N VAL A 81 -0.81 22.15 -24.06
CA VAL A 81 -0.39 21.17 -25.09
C VAL A 81 0.09 19.86 -24.45
N PHE A 82 0.81 19.94 -23.32
CA PHE A 82 1.26 18.75 -22.59
C PHE A 82 0.07 17.92 -22.08
N ARG A 83 -0.91 18.56 -21.44
CA ARG A 83 -2.13 17.88 -20.95
C ARG A 83 -2.93 17.28 -22.11
N TYR A 84 -3.14 18.06 -23.17
CA TYR A 84 -3.82 17.60 -24.39
C TYR A 84 -3.15 16.35 -24.96
N THR A 85 -1.82 16.36 -25.07
CA THR A 85 -1.06 15.23 -25.60
C THR A 85 -1.20 13.98 -24.73
N VAL A 86 -1.12 14.13 -23.40
CA VAL A 86 -1.30 13.00 -22.46
C VAL A 86 -2.69 12.39 -22.59
N ILE A 87 -3.75 13.20 -22.59
CA ILE A 87 -5.13 12.71 -22.66
C ILE A 87 -5.41 12.02 -24.01
N ASN A 88 -5.00 12.64 -25.11
CA ASN A 88 -5.22 12.08 -26.45
C ASN A 88 -4.41 10.80 -26.66
N LEU A 89 -3.16 10.74 -26.19
CA LEU A 89 -2.36 9.51 -26.28
C LEU A 89 -3.01 8.36 -25.53
N PHE A 90 -3.57 8.62 -24.35
CA PHE A 90 -4.31 7.63 -23.57
C PHE A 90 -5.52 7.08 -24.34
N GLN A 91 -6.33 7.97 -24.95
CA GLN A 91 -7.48 7.58 -25.78
C GLN A 91 -7.06 6.80 -27.04
N ILE A 92 -5.97 7.20 -27.71
CA ILE A 92 -5.43 6.50 -28.87
C ILE A 92 -5.05 5.07 -28.49
N ILE A 93 -4.33 4.89 -27.38
CA ILE A 93 -3.91 3.56 -26.91
C ILE A 93 -5.13 2.70 -26.56
N HIS A 94 -6.10 3.27 -25.83
CA HIS A 94 -7.37 2.60 -25.53
C HIS A 94 -8.05 2.10 -26.80
N ASN A 95 -8.21 2.96 -27.81
CA ASN A 95 -8.84 2.61 -29.09
C ASN A 95 -8.05 1.53 -29.84
N LYS A 96 -6.73 1.58 -29.81
CA LYS A 96 -5.87 0.55 -30.42
C LYS A 96 -6.03 -0.82 -29.78
N LEU A 97 -6.16 -0.87 -28.45
CA LEU A 97 -6.42 -2.10 -27.70
C LEU A 97 -7.81 -2.66 -27.98
N LEU A 98 -8.84 -1.79 -28.02
CA LEU A 98 -10.21 -2.19 -28.36
C LEU A 98 -10.35 -2.74 -29.78
N ASN A 99 -9.68 -2.10 -30.75
CA ASN A 99 -9.75 -2.45 -32.16
C ASN A 99 -8.80 -3.60 -32.56
N ARG A 100 -8.15 -4.25 -31.58
CA ARG A 100 -7.18 -5.34 -31.76
C ARG A 100 -5.99 -4.95 -32.64
N GLU A 101 -5.64 -3.66 -32.65
CA GLU A 101 -4.46 -3.17 -33.35
C GLU A 101 -3.19 -3.38 -32.51
N LEU A 102 -3.33 -3.24 -31.20
CA LEU A 102 -2.31 -3.59 -30.22
C LEU A 102 -2.77 -4.83 -29.43
N PRO A 103 -1.89 -5.82 -29.21
CA PRO A 103 -2.20 -6.94 -28.34
C PRO A 103 -2.10 -6.54 -26.87
N LEU A 104 -2.83 -7.27 -26.03
CA LEU A 104 -2.68 -7.28 -24.59
C LEU A 104 -1.38 -8.00 -24.21
N LEU A 105 -0.54 -7.30 -23.47
CA LEU A 105 0.66 -7.79 -22.84
C LEU A 105 0.30 -8.37 -21.46
N PRO A 106 0.58 -9.66 -21.19
CA PRO A 106 0.32 -10.26 -19.90
C PRO A 106 1.00 -9.51 -18.75
N SER A 107 0.23 -9.17 -17.73
CA SER A 107 0.71 -8.56 -16.48
C SER A 107 1.43 -9.56 -15.56
N ASP A 108 1.13 -10.85 -15.72
CA ASP A 108 1.66 -11.94 -14.92
C ASP A 108 2.09 -13.09 -15.82
N THR A 109 3.39 -13.13 -16.12
CA THR A 109 4.02 -14.13 -17.00
C THR A 109 4.17 -15.50 -16.34
N THR A 110 3.71 -15.69 -15.09
CA THR A 110 3.74 -16.98 -14.40
C THR A 110 2.44 -17.79 -14.55
N ARG A 111 1.40 -17.19 -15.14
CA ARG A 111 0.08 -17.83 -15.30
C ARG A 111 0.05 -18.76 -16.51
N LEU A 112 0.46 -20.00 -16.30
CA LEU A 112 0.49 -21.04 -17.33
C LEU A 112 -0.89 -21.45 -17.87
N GLU A 113 -1.97 -21.09 -17.17
CA GLU A 113 -3.35 -21.34 -17.62
C GLU A 113 -3.76 -20.48 -18.82
N ARG A 114 -2.98 -19.45 -19.16
CA ARG A 114 -3.22 -18.55 -20.29
C ARG A 114 -2.14 -18.67 -21.33
N HIS A 115 -2.49 -18.28 -22.55
CA HIS A 115 -1.49 -18.15 -23.61
C HIS A 115 -0.52 -17.00 -23.31
N LEU A 116 0.77 -17.34 -23.20
CA LEU A 116 1.85 -16.40 -22.97
C LEU A 116 2.67 -16.24 -24.25
N PRO A 117 2.87 -15.00 -24.77
CA PRO A 117 3.78 -14.78 -25.88
C PRO A 117 5.22 -15.05 -25.44
N ASP A 118 5.96 -15.80 -26.26
CA ASP A 118 7.24 -16.40 -25.87
C ASP A 118 8.33 -15.33 -25.73
N ASP A 119 8.42 -14.44 -26.70
CA ASP A 119 9.46 -13.41 -26.72
C ASP A 119 9.16 -12.30 -25.72
N TYR A 120 7.89 -11.91 -25.59
CA TYR A 120 7.47 -11.03 -24.50
C TYR A 120 7.84 -11.61 -23.13
N THR A 121 7.58 -12.89 -22.88
CA THR A 121 7.89 -13.53 -21.58
C THR A 121 9.39 -13.52 -21.30
N LYS A 122 10.21 -13.84 -22.31
CA LYS A 122 11.68 -13.76 -22.20
C LYS A 122 12.16 -12.35 -21.92
N PHE A 123 11.64 -11.35 -22.65
CA PHE A 123 12.03 -9.96 -22.44
C PHE A 123 11.54 -9.45 -21.08
N SER A 124 10.30 -9.74 -20.68
CA SER A 124 9.77 -9.36 -19.37
C SER A 124 10.63 -9.92 -18.23
N ALA A 125 11.02 -11.20 -18.30
CA ALA A 125 11.90 -11.80 -17.30
C ALA A 125 13.30 -11.17 -17.30
N LYS A 126 13.89 -10.95 -18.48
CA LYS A 126 15.23 -10.33 -18.62
C LYS A 126 15.26 -8.87 -18.16
N CYS A 127 14.18 -8.14 -18.39
CA CYS A 127 14.03 -6.73 -18.07
C CYS A 127 13.49 -6.51 -16.65
N SER A 128 13.07 -7.57 -15.94
CA SER A 128 12.58 -7.48 -14.57
C SER A 128 13.66 -6.86 -13.66
N GLY A 129 13.28 -5.85 -12.89
CA GLY A 129 14.20 -5.09 -12.02
C GLY A 129 15.14 -4.11 -12.74
N GLN A 130 15.06 -3.96 -14.07
CA GLN A 130 15.76 -2.91 -14.80
C GLN A 130 14.82 -1.73 -15.05
N ASN A 131 15.29 -0.51 -14.80
CA ASN A 131 14.48 0.67 -15.09
C ASN A 131 14.30 0.88 -16.61
N SER A 132 15.35 0.69 -17.42
CA SER A 132 15.25 0.83 -18.88
C SER A 132 15.74 -0.42 -19.60
N CYS A 133 14.89 -1.04 -20.42
CA CYS A 133 15.27 -2.22 -21.17
C CYS A 133 15.21 -2.01 -22.69
N LYS A 134 16.36 -1.87 -23.35
CA LYS A 134 16.44 -1.66 -24.81
C LYS A 134 15.72 -2.76 -25.59
N SER A 135 15.85 -4.03 -25.18
CA SER A 135 15.17 -5.14 -25.84
C SER A 135 13.65 -5.02 -25.76
N MET A 136 13.12 -4.63 -24.60
CA MET A 136 11.68 -4.37 -24.45
C MET A 136 11.25 -3.17 -25.30
N GLN A 137 12.01 -2.07 -25.29
CA GLN A 137 11.69 -0.88 -26.07
C GLN A 137 11.64 -1.17 -27.57
N SER A 138 12.56 -1.98 -28.09
CA SER A 138 12.54 -2.43 -29.50
C SER A 138 11.35 -3.36 -29.78
N TYR A 139 11.02 -4.26 -28.85
CA TYR A 139 9.86 -5.14 -28.98
C TYR A 139 8.53 -4.35 -29.05
N ILE A 140 8.36 -3.39 -28.12
CA ILE A 140 7.18 -2.49 -28.10
C ILE A 140 7.13 -1.62 -29.36
N GLN A 141 8.27 -1.18 -29.89
CA GLN A 141 8.33 -0.46 -31.15
C GLN A 141 7.73 -1.26 -32.31
N PHE A 142 8.10 -2.53 -32.47
CA PHE A 142 7.56 -3.36 -33.55
C PHE A 142 6.04 -3.55 -33.46
N LEU A 143 5.53 -3.75 -32.23
CA LEU A 143 4.08 -3.84 -31.99
C LEU A 143 3.37 -2.53 -32.35
N TRP A 144 3.96 -1.39 -31.97
CA TRP A 144 3.41 -0.09 -32.30
C TRP A 144 3.39 0.18 -33.81
N GLU A 145 4.50 -0.06 -34.49
CA GLU A 145 4.61 0.10 -35.94
C GLU A 145 3.61 -0.78 -36.70
N ASN A 146 3.39 -2.01 -36.23
CA ASN A 146 2.33 -2.88 -36.78
C ASN A 146 0.93 -2.28 -36.60
N SER A 147 0.68 -1.64 -35.46
CA SER A 147 -0.60 -0.97 -35.19
C SER A 147 -0.86 0.23 -36.12
N GLU A 148 0.19 0.88 -36.62
CA GLU A 148 0.12 2.04 -37.53
C GLU A 148 -0.07 1.67 -39.00
N ARG A 149 0.05 0.38 -39.36
CA ARG A 149 -0.16 -0.07 -40.74
C ARG A 149 -1.57 0.24 -41.21
N LYS A 150 -1.70 0.72 -42.46
CA LYS A 150 -2.98 0.98 -43.13
C LYS A 150 -3.61 -0.32 -43.67
N THR A 151 -3.78 -1.31 -42.81
CA THR A 151 -4.37 -2.62 -43.12
C THR A 151 -5.52 -2.94 -42.17
N SER A 152 -6.32 -3.95 -42.50
CA SER A 152 -7.40 -4.41 -41.61
C SER A 152 -6.88 -4.86 -40.24
N SER A 153 -7.68 -4.75 -39.18
CA SER A 153 -7.32 -5.28 -37.85
C SER A 153 -6.95 -6.76 -37.89
N ALA A 154 -7.62 -7.57 -38.72
CA ALA A 154 -7.26 -8.98 -38.90
C ALA A 154 -5.84 -9.16 -39.46
N SER A 155 -5.45 -8.33 -40.44
CA SER A 155 -4.08 -8.34 -40.97
C SER A 155 -3.05 -7.89 -39.93
N LYS A 156 -3.40 -6.93 -39.06
CA LYS A 156 -2.52 -6.49 -37.95
C LYS A 156 -2.32 -7.61 -36.93
N VAL A 157 -3.39 -8.34 -36.56
CA VAL A 157 -3.31 -9.51 -35.68
C VAL A 157 -2.38 -10.58 -36.26
N ILE A 158 -2.49 -10.87 -37.56
CA ILE A 158 -1.58 -11.82 -38.24
C ILE A 158 -0.13 -11.35 -38.16
N LYS A 159 0.13 -10.05 -38.35
CA LYS A 159 1.49 -9.51 -38.23
C LYS A 159 2.04 -9.56 -36.81
N ASN A 160 1.19 -9.36 -35.81
CA ASN A 160 1.59 -9.55 -34.42
C ASN A 160 1.89 -11.02 -34.14
N TYR A 161 1.10 -11.96 -34.69
CA TYR A 161 1.38 -13.41 -34.63
C TYR A 161 2.73 -13.80 -35.27
N GLU A 162 3.11 -13.17 -36.38
CA GLU A 162 4.43 -13.38 -37.01
C GLU A 162 5.59 -12.86 -36.14
N LEU A 163 5.35 -11.81 -35.35
CA LEU A 163 6.36 -11.21 -34.47
C LEU A 163 6.56 -12.03 -33.20
N ASP A 164 5.46 -12.45 -32.57
CA ASP A 164 5.42 -13.26 -31.37
C ASP A 164 4.08 -14.00 -31.36
N ASN A 165 3.93 -15.06 -30.58
CA ASN A 165 2.85 -16.03 -30.70
C ASN A 165 1.45 -15.52 -30.30
N PHE A 166 1.01 -14.30 -30.64
CA PHE A 166 -0.28 -13.69 -30.34
C PHE A 166 -1.46 -14.29 -31.13
N HIS A 167 -1.67 -15.60 -31.04
CA HIS A 167 -2.77 -16.32 -31.69
C HIS A 167 -3.99 -16.52 -30.79
N SER A 168 -3.83 -16.38 -29.47
CA SER A 168 -4.94 -16.56 -28.53
C SER A 168 -5.86 -15.36 -28.48
N LYS A 169 -7.15 -15.63 -28.24
CA LYS A 169 -8.14 -14.60 -27.90
C LYS A 169 -7.83 -13.94 -26.55
N ASP A 170 -7.03 -14.57 -25.70
CA ASP A 170 -6.63 -14.02 -24.41
C ASP A 170 -5.72 -12.78 -24.57
N ASN A 171 -5.08 -12.62 -25.74
CA ASN A 171 -4.25 -11.46 -26.02
C ASN A 171 -5.01 -10.29 -26.65
N TYR A 172 -6.34 -10.37 -26.79
CA TYR A 172 -7.12 -9.33 -27.45
C TYR A 172 -8.48 -9.13 -26.78
N LEU A 173 -8.97 -7.90 -26.80
CA LEU A 173 -10.35 -7.62 -26.45
C LEU A 173 -11.28 -8.00 -27.62
N VAL A 174 -12.25 -8.87 -27.38
CA VAL A 174 -13.23 -9.32 -28.38
C VAL A 174 -14.65 -8.87 -28.00
N GLU A 175 -15.58 -8.88 -28.96
CA GLU A 175 -16.97 -8.42 -28.73
C GLU A 175 -17.66 -9.11 -27.54
N LYS A 176 -17.30 -10.37 -27.26
CA LYS A 176 -17.85 -11.12 -26.13
C LYS A 176 -17.50 -10.49 -24.78
N ASN A 177 -16.40 -9.74 -24.68
CA ASN A 177 -15.96 -9.05 -23.48
C ASN A 177 -16.86 -7.85 -23.12
N PHE A 178 -17.69 -7.37 -24.05
CA PHE A 178 -18.45 -6.12 -23.88
C PHE A 178 -19.96 -6.34 -23.91
N GLU A 179 -20.70 -5.38 -23.38
CA GLU A 179 -22.13 -5.26 -23.54
C GLU A 179 -22.50 -4.93 -25.00
N LYS A 180 -23.78 -5.02 -25.36
CA LYS A 180 -24.23 -4.87 -26.75
C LYS A 180 -23.92 -3.49 -27.34
N GLU A 181 -23.85 -2.46 -26.50
CA GLU A 181 -23.54 -1.09 -26.91
C GLU A 181 -22.04 -0.86 -27.16
N GLY A 182 -21.21 -1.86 -26.87
CA GLY A 182 -19.75 -1.80 -27.00
C GLY A 182 -19.08 -1.03 -25.85
N PRO A 183 -17.74 -1.11 -25.77
CA PRO A 183 -16.98 -0.35 -24.79
C PRO A 183 -16.96 1.14 -25.14
N LYS A 184 -17.16 1.99 -24.13
CA LYS A 184 -16.97 3.44 -24.24
C LYS A 184 -15.97 3.88 -23.19
N LEU A 185 -15.10 4.84 -23.54
CA LEU A 185 -14.23 5.53 -22.59
C LEU A 185 -14.77 6.92 -22.35
N PHE A 186 -15.32 7.15 -21.16
CA PHE A 186 -15.69 8.49 -20.73
C PHE A 186 -14.50 9.17 -20.07
N CYS A 187 -14.35 10.47 -20.29
CA CYS A 187 -13.28 11.27 -19.73
C CYS A 187 -13.85 12.57 -19.16
N HIS A 188 -13.57 12.83 -17.89
CA HIS A 188 -13.98 14.04 -17.19
C HIS A 188 -12.80 14.74 -16.53
N TYR A 189 -12.69 16.05 -16.66
CA TYR A 189 -11.81 16.85 -15.81
C TYR A 189 -12.42 16.98 -14.41
N LEU A 190 -11.69 16.59 -13.37
CA LEU A 190 -12.18 16.61 -12.00
C LEU A 190 -11.91 17.99 -11.37
N LYS A 191 -12.97 18.80 -11.20
CA LYS A 191 -12.88 20.13 -10.56
C LYS A 191 -12.89 20.01 -9.03
N LYS A 192 -13.82 19.21 -8.51
CA LYS A 192 -14.04 19.03 -7.06
C LYS A 192 -14.49 17.61 -6.74
N PHE A 193 -13.96 17.04 -5.65
CA PHE A 193 -14.51 15.80 -5.10
C PHE A 193 -15.92 16.07 -4.55
N SER A 194 -16.89 15.30 -5.03
CA SER A 194 -18.31 15.57 -4.82
C SER A 194 -19.02 14.35 -4.23
N PRO A 195 -20.32 14.45 -3.93
CA PRO A 195 -21.13 13.26 -3.63
C PRO A 195 -21.06 12.17 -4.71
N LEU A 196 -20.66 12.49 -5.95
CA LEU A 196 -20.47 11.51 -7.03
C LEU A 196 -19.22 10.63 -6.84
N GLN A 197 -18.27 11.04 -6.00
CA GLN A 197 -17.12 10.24 -5.58
C GLN A 197 -17.29 9.69 -4.16
N ALA A 198 -18.49 9.80 -3.58
CA ALA A 198 -18.75 9.34 -2.22
C ALA A 198 -18.58 7.83 -2.05
N HIS A 199 -18.55 7.03 -3.13
CA HIS A 199 -18.27 5.60 -3.04
C HIS A 199 -16.83 5.29 -2.61
N LEU A 200 -15.92 6.26 -2.65
CA LEU A 200 -14.54 6.12 -2.17
C LEU A 200 -14.43 6.16 -0.63
N TYR A 201 -15.36 6.83 0.04
CA TYR A 201 -15.33 7.05 1.49
C TYR A 201 -16.70 6.88 2.16
N GLY A 202 -17.69 6.31 1.46
CA GLY A 202 -19.10 6.29 1.88
C GLY A 202 -19.64 4.89 2.08
N THR A 203 -20.42 4.71 3.14
CA THR A 203 -21.09 3.43 3.44
C THR A 203 -22.40 3.28 2.63
N LYS A 204 -23.16 2.22 2.93
CA LYS A 204 -24.50 1.94 2.40
C LYS A 204 -25.35 3.22 2.20
N PRO A 205 -25.62 3.64 0.94
CA PRO A 205 -26.31 4.89 0.67
C PRO A 205 -27.71 4.92 1.27
N ASN A 206 -28.09 6.03 1.91
CA ASN A 206 -29.43 6.26 2.45
C ASN A 206 -30.20 7.29 1.60
N ARG A 207 -31.43 7.65 1.99
CA ARG A 207 -32.25 8.64 1.25
C ARG A 207 -31.49 9.96 1.05
N LYS A 208 -30.90 10.49 2.13
CA LYS A 208 -30.15 11.76 2.12
C LYS A 208 -28.95 11.71 1.16
N ALA A 209 -28.23 10.58 1.14
CA ALA A 209 -27.13 10.39 0.20
C ALA A 209 -27.62 10.42 -1.26
N TYR A 210 -28.70 9.72 -1.58
CA TYR A 210 -29.29 9.77 -2.92
C TYR A 210 -29.79 11.16 -3.33
N GLU A 211 -30.35 11.93 -2.38
CA GLU A 211 -30.72 13.33 -2.62
C GLU A 211 -29.50 14.20 -2.91
N GLN A 212 -28.40 14.01 -2.17
CA GLN A 212 -27.14 14.70 -2.44
C GLN A 212 -26.55 14.32 -3.81
N PHE A 213 -26.67 13.06 -4.21
CA PHE A 213 -26.24 12.61 -5.55
C PHE A 213 -27.07 13.30 -6.64
N ALA A 214 -28.40 13.32 -6.49
CA ALA A 214 -29.28 13.97 -7.46
C ALA A 214 -29.01 15.47 -7.61
N VAL A 215 -28.79 16.18 -6.49
CA VAL A 215 -28.43 17.59 -6.49
C VAL A 215 -27.07 17.82 -7.16
N ALA A 216 -26.09 16.95 -6.88
CA ALA A 216 -24.79 17.02 -7.53
C ALA A 216 -24.86 16.77 -9.05
N LEU A 217 -25.69 15.82 -9.49
CA LEU A 217 -25.94 15.55 -10.93
C LEU A 217 -26.64 16.72 -11.63
N ASP A 218 -27.52 17.45 -10.93
CA ASP A 218 -28.16 18.64 -11.48
C ASP A 218 -27.16 19.77 -11.75
N LYS A 219 -26.08 19.80 -10.96
CA LYS A 219 -24.99 20.78 -11.05
C LYS A 219 -23.67 20.12 -11.46
N ILE A 220 -23.73 19.13 -12.34
CA ILE A 220 -22.56 18.31 -12.70
C ILE A 220 -21.36 19.16 -13.17
N ASP A 221 -21.63 20.27 -13.87
CA ASP A 221 -20.61 21.19 -14.39
C ASP A 221 -19.81 21.91 -13.28
N ASP A 222 -20.33 21.98 -12.05
CA ASP A 222 -19.61 22.52 -10.89
C ASP A 222 -18.53 21.53 -10.40
N TYR A 223 -18.68 20.23 -10.69
CA TYR A 223 -17.83 19.16 -10.17
C TYR A 223 -16.95 18.52 -11.24
N LEU A 224 -17.48 18.36 -12.45
CA LEU A 224 -16.83 17.73 -13.60
C LEU A 224 -16.80 18.70 -14.78
N GLY A 225 -15.78 18.61 -15.62
CA GLY A 225 -15.66 19.36 -16.87
C GLY A 225 -15.25 18.45 -18.02
N GLU A 226 -15.30 18.99 -19.24
CA GLU A 226 -14.85 18.29 -20.43
C GLU A 226 -13.31 18.13 -20.41
N CYS A 227 -12.81 16.96 -20.84
CA CYS A 227 -11.37 16.67 -20.84
C CYS A 227 -10.55 17.47 -21.86
N ASP A 228 -11.17 18.05 -22.88
CA ASP A 228 -10.55 18.77 -23.98
C ASP A 228 -10.58 20.31 -23.81
N ARG A 229 -11.26 20.82 -22.77
CA ARG A 229 -11.36 22.26 -22.48
C ARG A 229 -10.37 22.78 -21.45
N PHE A 230 -9.09 22.81 -21.83
CA PHE A 230 -7.99 23.21 -20.93
C PHE A 230 -7.96 24.69 -20.55
N ASP A 231 -8.57 25.57 -21.35
CA ASP A 231 -8.54 27.03 -21.15
C ASP A 231 -9.13 27.47 -19.80
N ASN A 232 -10.03 26.65 -19.25
CA ASN A 232 -10.71 26.86 -17.98
C ASN A 232 -9.96 26.26 -16.77
N HIS A 233 -8.79 25.66 -16.97
CA HIS A 233 -8.03 25.02 -15.89
C HIS A 233 -7.15 26.05 -15.17
N GLU A 234 -7.66 26.64 -14.09
CA GLU A 234 -6.94 27.67 -13.32
C GLU A 234 -5.64 27.16 -12.69
N ASN A 235 -5.60 25.90 -12.24
CA ASN A 235 -4.39 25.30 -11.68
C ASN A 235 -3.48 24.78 -12.81
N LEU A 236 -2.35 25.45 -13.03
CA LEU A 236 -1.34 25.03 -14.00
C LEU A 236 -0.36 23.98 -13.45
N LYS A 237 -0.24 23.81 -12.13
CA LYS A 237 0.73 22.87 -11.54
C LYS A 237 0.27 21.44 -11.68
N VAL A 238 -0.99 21.15 -11.38
CA VAL A 238 -1.52 19.78 -11.35
C VAL A 238 -2.92 19.75 -11.98
N ALA A 239 -3.26 18.62 -12.61
CA ALA A 239 -4.61 18.34 -13.09
C ALA A 239 -5.00 16.90 -12.74
N ALA A 240 -6.28 16.68 -12.46
CA ALA A 240 -6.85 15.37 -12.21
C ALA A 240 -7.99 15.13 -13.20
N TYR A 241 -8.03 13.94 -13.80
CA TYR A 241 -9.07 13.51 -14.73
C TYR A 241 -9.63 12.18 -14.28
N GLN A 242 -10.92 11.94 -14.50
CA GLN A 242 -11.58 10.66 -14.29
C GLN A 242 -11.79 9.99 -15.64
N PHE A 243 -11.31 8.76 -15.77
CA PHE A 243 -11.52 7.90 -16.93
C PHE A 243 -12.36 6.70 -16.54
N ASP A 244 -13.50 6.52 -17.21
CA ASP A 244 -14.45 5.44 -16.97
C ASP A 244 -14.55 4.54 -18.20
N ILE A 245 -14.27 3.25 -18.03
CA ILE A 245 -14.47 2.24 -19.06
C ILE A 245 -15.87 1.65 -18.86
N ALA A 246 -16.80 2.03 -19.72
CA ALA A 246 -18.18 1.57 -19.69
C ALA A 246 -18.40 0.37 -20.62
N GLY A 247 -19.47 -0.38 -20.39
CA GLY A 247 -19.89 -1.49 -21.26
C GLY A 247 -19.00 -2.73 -21.17
N VAL A 248 -18.21 -2.90 -20.12
CA VAL A 248 -17.40 -4.11 -19.87
C VAL A 248 -18.23 -5.18 -19.14
N LYS A 249 -18.21 -6.42 -19.62
CA LYS A 249 -18.81 -7.55 -18.89
C LYS A 249 -17.90 -7.95 -17.74
N GLU A 250 -18.37 -7.79 -16.51
CA GLU A 250 -17.59 -8.03 -15.29
C GLU A 250 -16.81 -9.35 -15.28
N LYS A 251 -17.46 -10.48 -15.65
CA LYS A 251 -16.78 -11.78 -15.71
C LYS A 251 -15.53 -11.77 -16.61
N HIS A 252 -15.63 -11.15 -17.78
CA HIS A 252 -14.54 -11.11 -18.76
C HIS A 252 -13.51 -10.02 -18.42
N TRP A 253 -13.97 -8.90 -17.84
CA TRP A 253 -13.10 -7.85 -17.36
C TRP A 253 -12.21 -8.35 -16.22
N ASN A 254 -12.78 -9.13 -15.29
CA ASN A 254 -12.01 -9.74 -14.20
C ASN A 254 -10.89 -10.66 -14.71
N GLU A 255 -11.04 -11.22 -15.91
CA GLU A 255 -10.01 -12.00 -16.56
C GLU A 255 -8.95 -11.10 -17.20
N LEU A 256 -9.30 -10.16 -18.07
CA LEU A 256 -8.34 -9.43 -18.92
C LEU A 256 -7.95 -8.03 -18.44
N GLY A 257 -8.63 -7.47 -17.43
CA GLY A 257 -8.49 -6.07 -17.04
C GLY A 257 -7.11 -5.69 -16.51
N PHE A 258 -6.42 -6.60 -15.81
CA PHE A 258 -5.03 -6.37 -15.38
C PHE A 258 -4.07 -6.32 -16.57
N ASP A 259 -4.25 -7.21 -17.55
CA ASP A 259 -3.45 -7.22 -18.78
C ASP A 259 -3.72 -5.96 -19.62
N TYR A 260 -4.96 -5.47 -19.64
CA TYR A 260 -5.32 -4.19 -20.26
C TYR A 260 -4.57 -3.01 -19.62
N TRP A 261 -4.62 -2.88 -18.29
CA TRP A 261 -3.94 -1.77 -17.61
C TRP A 261 -2.42 -1.84 -17.78
N HIS A 262 -1.84 -3.02 -17.62
CA HIS A 262 -0.42 -3.24 -17.84
C HIS A 262 0.02 -2.86 -19.27
N SER A 263 -0.77 -3.27 -20.26
CA SER A 263 -0.55 -2.91 -21.67
C SER A 263 -0.61 -1.41 -21.88
N LEU A 264 -1.67 -0.77 -21.39
CA LEU A 264 -1.87 0.67 -21.53
C LEU A 264 -0.69 1.45 -20.95
N LYS A 265 -0.26 1.11 -19.73
CA LYS A 265 0.87 1.76 -19.05
C LYS A 265 2.18 1.62 -19.82
N THR A 266 2.44 0.42 -20.34
CA THR A 266 3.66 0.09 -21.08
C THR A 266 3.70 0.81 -22.43
N TYR A 267 2.62 0.72 -23.20
CA TYR A 267 2.52 1.43 -24.49
C TYR A 267 2.58 2.95 -24.29
N PHE A 268 1.98 3.49 -23.23
CA PHE A 268 1.97 4.92 -22.96
C PHE A 268 3.37 5.46 -22.71
N SER A 269 4.14 4.82 -21.81
CA SER A 269 5.53 5.22 -21.50
C SER A 269 6.42 5.23 -22.77
N TRP A 270 6.31 4.20 -23.61
CA TRP A 270 7.08 4.12 -24.85
C TRP A 270 6.59 5.14 -25.90
N ALA A 271 5.28 5.20 -26.16
CA ALA A 271 4.71 6.00 -27.23
C ALA A 271 4.89 7.50 -26.97
N PHE A 272 4.84 7.94 -25.72
CA PHE A 272 5.05 9.35 -25.36
C PHE A 272 6.39 9.91 -25.88
N ARG A 273 7.44 9.08 -25.93
CA ARG A 273 8.77 9.51 -26.41
C ARG A 273 8.98 9.25 -27.90
N ASN A 274 8.40 8.18 -28.41
CA ASN A 274 8.83 7.57 -29.67
C ASN A 274 7.77 7.61 -30.78
N ALA A 275 6.47 7.69 -30.44
CA ALA A 275 5.41 7.59 -31.43
C ALA A 275 5.30 8.86 -32.29
N SER A 276 5.00 8.65 -33.57
CA SER A 276 4.78 9.71 -34.56
C SER A 276 3.62 10.64 -34.13
N VAL A 277 2.53 10.06 -33.64
CA VAL A 277 1.34 10.80 -33.19
C VAL A 277 1.65 11.81 -32.08
N VAL A 278 2.62 11.54 -31.21
CA VAL A 278 2.99 12.49 -30.14
C VAL A 278 3.69 13.71 -30.70
N ARG A 279 4.48 13.54 -31.78
CA ARG A 279 5.06 14.67 -32.50
C ARG A 279 3.98 15.56 -33.11
N GLU A 280 2.92 14.96 -33.63
CA GLU A 280 1.77 15.68 -34.19
C GLU A 280 1.00 16.43 -33.09
N LEU A 281 0.72 15.78 -31.96
CA LEU A 281 -0.04 16.37 -30.85
C LEU A 281 0.74 17.48 -30.10
N SER A 282 2.05 17.32 -29.96
CA SER A 282 2.89 18.24 -29.16
C SER A 282 3.39 19.47 -29.93
N ASN A 283 3.13 19.56 -31.23
CA ASN A 283 3.53 20.67 -32.10
C ASN A 283 5.02 21.02 -31.92
N GLN A 284 5.33 22.30 -31.69
CA GLN A 284 6.69 22.83 -31.50
C GLN A 284 7.39 22.34 -30.22
N TYR A 285 6.69 21.70 -29.29
CA TYR A 285 7.23 21.29 -27.99
C TYR A 285 7.72 19.85 -27.94
N TYR A 286 7.65 19.09 -29.04
CA TYR A 286 8.03 17.67 -29.09
C TYR A 286 9.44 17.38 -28.54
N SER A 287 10.41 18.26 -28.83
CA SER A 287 11.80 18.11 -28.34
C SER A 287 11.90 18.18 -26.81
N ILE A 288 11.09 19.04 -26.17
CA ILE A 288 10.97 19.11 -24.72
C ILE A 288 10.32 17.84 -24.18
N PHE A 289 9.24 17.38 -24.82
CA PHE A 289 8.46 16.24 -24.35
C PHE A 289 9.30 14.96 -24.31
N LYS A 290 10.15 14.75 -25.33
CA LYS A 290 11.08 13.62 -25.38
C LYS A 290 12.04 13.56 -24.20
N GLY A 291 12.38 14.71 -23.61
CA GLY A 291 13.26 14.82 -22.44
C GLY A 291 12.55 14.65 -21.09
N LEU A 292 11.22 14.49 -21.06
CA LEU A 292 10.46 14.35 -19.82
C LEU A 292 10.45 12.89 -19.32
N GLU A 293 10.53 12.74 -18.00
CA GLU A 293 10.31 11.47 -17.30
C GLU A 293 8.80 11.27 -17.07
N ILE A 294 8.06 10.99 -18.15
CA ILE A 294 6.58 10.93 -18.11
C ILE A 294 6.03 9.96 -17.05
N GLU A 295 6.78 8.89 -16.74
CA GLU A 295 6.41 7.88 -15.74
C GLU A 295 6.31 8.46 -14.32
N ASN A 296 7.02 9.55 -14.06
CA ASN A 296 7.00 10.28 -12.80
C ASN A 296 6.02 11.46 -12.80
N LEU A 297 5.53 11.85 -13.98
CA LEU A 297 4.63 13.00 -14.15
C LEU A 297 3.16 12.59 -14.25
N VAL A 298 2.90 11.33 -14.60
CA VAL A 298 1.56 10.77 -14.76
C VAL A 298 1.37 9.62 -13.78
N MET A 299 0.31 9.70 -12.97
CA MET A 299 -0.05 8.66 -12.01
C MET A 299 -1.51 8.24 -12.21
N LEU A 300 -1.73 6.93 -12.26
CA LEU A 300 -3.07 6.33 -12.25
C LEU A 300 -3.46 5.91 -10.84
N MET A 301 -4.69 6.20 -10.43
CA MET A 301 -5.27 5.72 -9.18
C MET A 301 -6.64 5.11 -9.44
N PRO A 302 -6.98 3.92 -8.90
CA PRO A 302 -8.30 3.34 -9.11
C PRO A 302 -9.36 4.20 -8.42
N ASN A 303 -10.47 4.45 -9.10
CA ASN A 303 -11.63 5.16 -8.56
C ASN A 303 -12.64 4.17 -7.94
N SER A 304 -12.14 3.23 -7.14
CA SER A 304 -12.92 2.24 -6.40
C SER A 304 -12.00 1.41 -5.48
N CYS A 305 -12.57 0.42 -4.79
CA CYS A 305 -11.82 -0.63 -4.13
C CYS A 305 -11.17 -1.65 -5.09
N LYS A 306 -11.27 -1.49 -6.41
CA LYS A 306 -10.57 -2.34 -7.38
C LYS A 306 -9.13 -1.89 -7.56
N SER A 307 -8.31 -2.71 -8.23
CA SER A 307 -6.87 -2.42 -8.42
C SER A 307 -6.50 -2.31 -9.90
N ILE A 308 -5.47 -1.52 -10.20
CA ILE A 308 -4.92 -1.41 -11.56
C ILE A 308 -3.99 -2.58 -11.86
N GLU A 309 -3.29 -3.07 -10.83
CA GLU A 309 -2.39 -4.21 -10.87
C GLU A 309 -2.87 -5.27 -9.88
N ALA A 310 -2.61 -6.54 -10.19
CA ALA A 310 -2.93 -7.62 -9.27
C ALA A 310 -2.08 -7.47 -7.99
N PRO A 311 -2.71 -7.33 -6.80
CA PRO A 311 -1.97 -7.02 -5.58
C PRO A 311 -1.07 -8.20 -5.17
N LYS A 312 0.20 -7.92 -4.90
CA LYS A 312 1.22 -8.86 -4.41
C LYS A 312 1.85 -8.32 -3.12
N CYS A 313 2.26 -9.22 -2.21
CA CYS A 313 2.90 -8.81 -0.96
C CYS A 313 4.36 -8.42 -1.21
N ASN A 314 4.59 -7.22 -1.76
CA ASN A 314 5.89 -6.69 -2.12
C ASN A 314 6.03 -5.22 -1.73
N SER A 315 7.26 -4.70 -1.80
CA SER A 315 7.57 -3.30 -1.49
C SER A 315 6.78 -2.30 -2.34
N ASP A 316 6.54 -2.59 -3.62
CA ASP A 316 5.75 -1.75 -4.54
C ASP A 316 4.34 -1.49 -3.98
N LEU A 317 3.64 -2.55 -3.53
CA LEU A 317 2.29 -2.43 -2.97
C LEU A 317 2.31 -1.89 -1.53
N LEU A 318 3.21 -2.38 -0.68
CA LEU A 318 3.25 -1.99 0.73
C LEU A 318 3.61 -0.52 0.92
N GLY A 319 4.55 -0.01 0.13
CA GLY A 319 4.95 1.39 0.23
C GLY A 319 3.89 2.37 -0.33
N GLN A 320 2.80 1.89 -0.96
CA GLN A 320 1.64 2.74 -1.30
C GLN A 320 1.02 3.40 -0.06
N LYS A 321 1.19 2.80 1.14
CA LYS A 321 0.80 3.45 2.40
C LYS A 321 1.46 4.83 2.54
N ALA A 322 2.75 4.94 2.26
CA ALA A 322 3.47 6.23 2.34
C ALA A 322 2.86 7.26 1.37
N ILE A 323 2.36 6.82 0.20
CA ILE A 323 1.70 7.74 -0.74
C ILE A 323 0.34 8.22 -0.21
N ARG A 324 -0.39 7.39 0.55
CA ARG A 324 -1.64 7.82 1.20
C ARG A 324 -1.38 8.90 2.25
N GLU A 325 -0.34 8.72 3.07
CA GLU A 325 0.10 9.72 4.05
C GLU A 325 0.45 11.04 3.36
N PHE A 326 1.08 11.02 2.18
CA PHE A 326 1.38 12.26 1.44
C PHE A 326 0.13 13.02 0.98
N ALA A 327 -1.01 12.35 0.83
CA ALA A 327 -2.26 12.97 0.40
C ALA A 327 -2.96 13.72 1.56
N GLN A 328 -2.72 13.30 2.80
CA GLN A 328 -3.32 13.87 4.00
C GLN A 328 -2.93 15.33 4.19
N SER A 329 -3.85 16.14 4.72
CA SER A 329 -3.66 17.59 4.83
C SER A 329 -2.58 17.97 5.85
N ASP A 330 -2.45 17.18 6.90
CA ASP A 330 -1.59 17.41 8.05
C ASP A 330 -0.24 16.69 7.96
N PHE A 331 0.04 16.01 6.84
CA PHE A 331 1.29 15.29 6.59
C PHE A 331 2.53 16.08 7.02
N LYS A 332 2.62 17.37 6.70
CA LYS A 332 3.79 18.19 7.06
C LYS A 332 4.01 18.34 8.56
N THR A 333 2.94 18.27 9.35
CA THR A 333 3.01 18.36 10.81
C THR A 333 3.35 17.00 11.44
N GLN A 334 2.90 15.90 10.83
CA GLN A 334 3.15 14.53 11.29
C GLN A 334 4.36 13.86 10.63
N ALA A 335 4.98 14.49 9.62
CA ALA A 335 6.02 13.88 8.79
C ALA A 335 7.23 13.39 9.60
N PHE A 336 7.52 14.01 10.75
CA PHE A 336 8.62 13.57 11.61
C PHE A 336 8.35 12.25 12.35
N ASP A 337 7.08 11.81 12.42
CA ASP A 337 6.68 10.55 13.05
C ASP A 337 6.44 9.44 12.00
N ALA A 338 6.65 9.72 10.71
CA ALA A 338 6.49 8.73 9.63
C ALA A 338 7.74 7.87 9.44
N ASP A 339 7.58 6.55 9.33
CA ASP A 339 8.67 5.55 9.22
C ASP A 339 9.61 5.82 8.02
N ILE A 340 9.14 6.50 6.97
CA ILE A 340 9.98 6.91 5.83
C ILE A 340 11.07 7.92 6.20
N PHE A 341 10.89 8.67 7.28
CA PHE A 341 11.89 9.62 7.80
C PHE A 341 12.67 9.09 8.99
N ASP A 342 12.28 7.94 9.55
CA ASP A 342 13.03 7.26 10.61
C ASP A 342 14.45 6.94 10.13
N GLY A 343 15.41 7.02 11.06
CA GLY A 343 16.80 6.69 10.78
C GLY A 343 16.96 5.25 10.29
N VAL A 344 16.37 4.29 10.99
CA VAL A 344 16.31 2.88 10.56
C VAL A 344 14.86 2.45 10.45
N PRO A 345 14.27 2.53 9.24
CA PRO A 345 12.87 2.19 9.05
C PRO A 345 12.62 0.74 9.45
N ASN A 346 11.49 0.49 10.10
CA ASN A 346 11.00 -0.88 10.30
C ASN A 346 10.51 -1.44 8.96
N GLY A 347 10.01 -0.57 8.09
CA GLY A 347 9.46 -0.90 6.78
C GLY A 347 7.93 -0.99 6.83
N PRO A 348 7.27 -0.87 5.66
CA PRO A 348 5.82 -0.71 5.57
C PRO A 348 5.02 -1.95 6.01
N GLN A 349 5.66 -3.10 6.18
CA GLN A 349 5.02 -4.35 6.57
C GLN A 349 4.65 -4.44 8.06
N ASP A 350 5.38 -3.75 8.95
CA ASP A 350 5.16 -3.86 10.40
C ASP A 350 3.84 -3.18 10.80
N ASP A 351 3.47 -2.10 10.11
CA ASP A 351 2.20 -1.41 10.28
C ASP A 351 0.99 -2.32 10.02
N LEU A 352 1.11 -3.28 9.11
CA LEU A 352 0.03 -4.23 8.82
C LEU A 352 -0.18 -5.23 9.96
N VAL A 353 0.85 -5.55 10.72
CA VAL A 353 0.73 -6.45 11.89
C VAL A 353 0.06 -5.72 13.05
N THR A 354 0.38 -4.43 13.23
CA THR A 354 -0.16 -3.61 14.32
C THR A 354 -1.60 -3.16 14.08
N ASP A 355 -1.97 -2.78 12.85
CA ASP A 355 -3.34 -2.45 12.45
C ASP A 355 -3.85 -3.33 11.27
N PRO A 356 -4.33 -4.55 11.57
CA PRO A 356 -4.92 -5.43 10.57
C PRO A 356 -6.31 -5.00 10.10
N PHE A 357 -6.97 -4.04 10.77
CA PHE A 357 -8.38 -3.69 10.53
C PHE A 357 -8.62 -2.19 10.42
N THR A 358 -8.05 -1.55 9.41
CA THR A 358 -8.31 -0.13 9.11
C THR A 358 -9.78 0.10 8.74
N GLU A 359 -10.38 1.20 9.17
CA GLU A 359 -11.76 1.50 8.77
C GLU A 359 -11.88 1.69 7.24
N VAL A 360 -12.99 1.23 6.66
CA VAL A 360 -13.37 1.48 5.27
C VAL A 360 -14.55 2.41 5.31
N ASN A 361 -14.60 3.35 4.36
CA ASN A 361 -15.59 4.42 4.33
C ASN A 361 -15.33 5.54 5.36
N THR A 362 -14.05 5.78 5.62
CA THR A 362 -13.54 7.02 6.18
C THR A 362 -12.77 7.73 5.09
N ASP A 363 -12.74 9.05 5.16
CA ASP A 363 -12.00 9.87 4.20
C ASP A 363 -10.50 9.83 4.51
N ILE A 364 -9.87 8.68 4.27
CA ILE A 364 -8.47 8.42 4.65
C ILE A 364 -7.45 9.30 3.92
N LEU A 365 -7.87 10.00 2.86
CA LEU A 365 -7.05 10.90 2.06
C LEU A 365 -7.45 12.38 2.22
N ASP A 366 -8.32 12.69 3.20
CA ASP A 366 -8.84 14.03 3.51
C ASP A 366 -9.43 14.76 2.31
N LEU A 367 -10.08 14.06 1.37
CA LEU A 367 -10.67 14.63 0.16
C LEU A 367 -11.67 15.76 0.48
N SER A 368 -12.39 15.63 1.59
CA SER A 368 -13.39 16.58 2.07
C SER A 368 -12.79 17.84 2.70
N GLU A 369 -11.51 17.83 3.06
CA GLU A 369 -10.81 19.01 3.59
C GLU A 369 -10.36 19.98 2.50
N PHE A 370 -10.36 19.54 1.23
CA PHE A 370 -9.99 20.37 0.09
C PHE A 370 -11.20 20.88 -0.67
N ASP A 371 -11.20 22.16 -1.01
CA ASP A 371 -12.30 22.76 -1.78
C ASP A 371 -12.30 22.33 -3.25
N LEU A 372 -11.11 22.10 -3.81
CA LEU A 372 -10.91 21.71 -5.21
C LEU A 372 -10.05 20.45 -5.30
N ALA A 373 -10.34 19.58 -6.26
CA ALA A 373 -9.54 18.37 -6.49
C ALA A 373 -8.10 18.70 -6.90
N SER A 374 -7.89 19.85 -7.56
CA SER A 374 -6.56 20.34 -7.91
C SER A 374 -5.72 20.75 -6.69
N GLN A 375 -6.35 21.21 -5.60
CA GLN A 375 -5.66 21.54 -4.35
C GLN A 375 -5.18 20.26 -3.65
N TRP A 376 -6.06 19.26 -3.54
CA TRP A 376 -5.71 17.93 -3.02
C TRP A 376 -4.56 17.30 -3.83
N ALA A 377 -4.69 17.26 -5.16
CA ALA A 377 -3.66 16.69 -6.03
C ALA A 377 -2.34 17.47 -5.92
N GLN A 378 -2.38 18.79 -5.74
CA GLN A 378 -1.20 19.60 -5.49
C GLN A 378 -0.56 19.32 -4.12
N ASN A 379 -1.34 19.11 -3.06
CA ASN A 379 -0.82 18.70 -1.75
C ASN A 379 -0.04 17.39 -1.87
N MET A 380 -0.71 16.36 -2.40
CA MET A 380 -0.15 15.02 -2.59
C MET A 380 1.14 15.04 -3.43
N THR A 381 1.08 15.64 -4.63
CA THR A 381 2.24 15.67 -5.54
C THR A 381 3.39 16.52 -5.01
N SER A 382 3.11 17.60 -4.27
CA SER A 382 4.14 18.42 -3.64
C SER A 382 4.85 17.67 -2.51
N ASN A 383 4.09 16.96 -1.67
CA ASN A 383 4.65 16.16 -0.58
C ASN A 383 5.49 15.01 -1.13
N LEU A 384 4.97 14.26 -2.11
CA LEU A 384 5.70 13.19 -2.81
C LEU A 384 7.00 13.71 -3.45
N SER A 385 6.93 14.80 -4.23
CA SER A 385 8.10 15.37 -4.91
C SER A 385 9.13 15.93 -3.92
N GLY A 386 8.67 16.53 -2.82
CA GLY A 386 9.53 17.03 -1.75
C GLY A 386 10.30 15.89 -1.08
N THR A 387 9.60 14.86 -0.63
CA THR A 387 10.18 13.67 0.00
C THR A 387 11.15 12.95 -0.94
N ARG A 388 10.77 12.73 -2.20
CA ARG A 388 11.63 12.16 -3.25
C ARG A 388 12.94 12.93 -3.39
N ASN A 389 12.89 14.26 -3.45
CA ASN A 389 14.09 15.09 -3.60
C ASN A 389 14.99 15.03 -2.36
N THR A 390 14.41 15.05 -1.16
CA THR A 390 15.15 14.90 0.10
C THR A 390 15.89 13.57 0.14
N ILE A 391 15.20 12.46 -0.12
CA ILE A 391 15.80 11.12 -0.11
C ILE A 391 16.86 11.00 -1.21
N LYS A 392 16.58 11.47 -2.43
CA LYS A 392 17.57 11.48 -3.52
C LYS A 392 18.85 12.22 -3.13
N ASN A 393 18.72 13.40 -2.51
CA ASN A 393 19.88 14.17 -2.08
C ASN A 393 20.69 13.45 -0.98
N ASN A 394 20.01 12.75 -0.06
CA ASN A 394 20.67 11.97 0.98
C ASN A 394 21.42 10.76 0.39
N VAL A 395 20.81 10.05 -0.57
CA VAL A 395 21.48 8.96 -1.31
C VAL A 395 22.72 9.45 -2.04
N VAL A 396 22.63 10.58 -2.76
CA VAL A 396 23.79 11.16 -3.46
C VAL A 396 24.93 11.47 -2.48
N LYS A 397 24.62 12.07 -1.32
CA LYS A 397 25.62 12.35 -0.28
C LYS A 397 26.23 11.06 0.29
N ALA A 398 25.41 10.07 0.64
CA ALA A 398 25.84 8.80 1.21
C ALA A 398 26.75 8.02 0.25
N VAL A 399 26.36 7.90 -1.03
CA VAL A 399 27.15 7.21 -2.05
C VAL A 399 28.47 7.94 -2.31
N ASN A 400 28.46 9.27 -2.40
CA ASN A 400 29.69 10.05 -2.56
C ASN A 400 30.63 9.84 -1.39
N PHE A 401 30.11 9.81 -0.16
CA PHE A 401 30.89 9.53 1.03
C PHE A 401 31.53 8.13 0.98
N ILE A 402 30.76 7.09 0.69
CA ILE A 402 31.27 5.70 0.58
C ILE A 402 32.32 5.60 -0.53
N ASN A 403 32.12 6.26 -1.66
CA ASN A 403 33.09 6.29 -2.75
C ASN A 403 34.42 6.93 -2.33
N ILE A 404 34.37 8.07 -1.63
CA ILE A 404 35.57 8.74 -1.10
C ILE A 404 36.26 7.83 -0.07
N MET A 405 35.51 7.26 0.87
CA MET A 405 36.03 6.34 1.89
C MET A 405 36.73 5.13 1.26
N SER A 406 36.07 4.47 0.31
CA SER A 406 36.63 3.28 -0.35
C SER A 406 37.91 3.55 -1.14
N ARG A 407 38.18 4.80 -1.53
CA ARG A 407 39.40 5.21 -2.26
C ARG A 407 40.50 5.73 -1.35
N HIS A 408 40.15 6.49 -0.30
CA HIS A 408 41.10 7.25 0.52
C HIS A 408 41.31 6.70 1.93
N PHE A 409 40.51 5.72 2.34
CA PHE A 409 40.56 5.11 3.67
C PHE A 409 40.44 3.58 3.59
N PRO A 410 41.50 2.90 3.12
CA PRO A 410 41.54 1.44 3.09
C PRO A 410 41.57 0.86 4.50
N LEU A 411 41.15 -0.40 4.61
CA LEU A 411 40.98 -1.16 5.87
C LEU A 411 42.25 -1.15 6.76
N GLN A 412 43.43 -1.23 6.17
CA GLN A 412 44.70 -1.21 6.92
C GLN A 412 44.95 0.16 7.58
N LYS A 413 44.53 1.24 6.91
CA LYS A 413 44.66 2.60 7.43
C LYS A 413 43.71 2.83 8.61
N PHE A 414 42.53 2.21 8.60
CA PHE A 414 41.59 2.28 9.72
C PHE A 414 42.19 1.73 11.01
N GLU A 415 42.78 0.52 11.00
CA GLU A 415 43.37 -0.07 12.21
C GLU A 415 44.44 0.82 12.85
N VAL A 416 45.34 1.37 12.02
CA VAL A 416 46.42 2.26 12.48
C VAL A 416 45.84 3.53 13.11
N GLU A 417 44.91 4.20 12.42
CA GLU A 417 44.31 5.44 12.93
C GLU A 417 43.38 5.20 14.13
N PHE A 418 42.68 4.06 14.18
CA PHE A 418 41.85 3.65 15.32
C PHE A 418 42.70 3.43 16.57
N GLN A 419 43.79 2.65 16.44
CA GLN A 419 44.72 2.43 17.55
C GLN A 419 45.34 3.74 18.02
N LYS A 420 45.76 4.60 17.08
CA LYS A 420 46.31 5.93 17.40
C LYS A 420 45.29 6.82 18.12
N GLN A 421 44.04 6.83 17.69
CA GLN A 421 42.97 7.63 18.30
C GLN A 421 42.66 7.19 19.73
N PHE A 422 42.64 5.88 20.00
CA PHE A 422 42.21 5.33 21.30
C PHE A 422 43.37 4.81 22.17
N GLN A 423 44.62 5.07 21.79
CA GLN A 423 45.82 4.57 22.47
C GLN A 423 45.85 4.90 23.98
N THR A 424 45.41 6.11 24.35
CA THR A 424 45.36 6.55 25.76
C THR A 424 44.31 5.82 26.58
N ILE A 425 43.20 5.40 25.96
CA ILE A 425 42.19 4.57 26.64
C ILE A 425 42.75 3.16 26.81
N LEU A 426 43.33 2.61 25.74
CA LEU A 426 43.88 1.25 25.72
C LEU A 426 45.02 1.04 26.73
N ASN A 427 45.77 2.10 27.07
CA ASN A 427 46.97 2.00 27.92
C ASN A 427 46.81 2.61 29.32
N SER A 428 45.84 3.49 29.57
CA SER A 428 45.84 4.33 30.80
C SER A 428 44.46 4.78 31.29
N GLY A 429 43.37 4.11 30.89
CA GLY A 429 42.01 4.42 31.35
C GLY A 429 41.35 5.62 30.66
N GLY A 430 42.10 6.57 30.10
CA GLY A 430 41.60 7.63 29.20
C GLY A 430 40.58 8.63 29.79
N ASN A 431 40.25 9.68 29.03
CA ASN A 431 39.22 10.67 29.40
C ASN A 431 37.81 10.17 29.01
N ASN A 432 36.79 10.48 29.82
CA ASN A 432 35.38 10.21 29.56
C ASN A 432 34.91 10.59 28.15
N ALA A 433 35.40 11.69 27.57
CA ALA A 433 35.04 12.06 26.20
C ALA A 433 35.47 11.01 25.16
N ALA A 434 36.64 10.40 25.34
CA ALA A 434 37.16 9.38 24.45
C ALA A 434 36.50 8.01 24.75
N LYS A 435 36.22 7.70 26.02
CA LYS A 435 35.41 6.53 26.41
C LYS A 435 34.03 6.58 25.76
N ASN A 436 33.33 7.72 25.86
CA ASN A 436 32.05 7.97 25.22
C ASN A 436 32.10 7.71 23.71
N GLU A 437 33.08 8.29 23.01
CA GLU A 437 33.21 8.11 21.55
C GLU A 437 33.45 6.65 21.14
N LEU A 438 34.28 5.93 21.90
CA LEU A 438 34.53 4.50 21.68
C LEU A 438 33.26 3.67 21.91
N TYR A 439 32.51 3.99 22.97
CA TYR A 439 31.23 3.35 23.28
C TYR A 439 30.23 3.57 22.14
N TYR A 440 30.06 4.80 21.65
CA TYR A 440 29.14 5.09 20.55
C TYR A 440 29.49 4.29 19.29
N LEU A 441 30.76 4.31 18.88
CA LEU A 441 31.23 3.59 17.69
C LEU A 441 30.93 2.09 17.81
N CYS A 442 31.31 1.47 18.92
CA CYS A 442 31.11 0.03 19.09
C CYS A 442 29.62 -0.31 19.13
N SER A 443 28.81 0.40 19.92
CA SER A 443 27.37 0.14 20.03
C SER A 443 26.62 0.34 18.71
N GLU A 444 26.95 1.37 17.93
CA GLU A 444 26.37 1.61 16.61
C GLU A 444 26.70 0.47 15.64
N TYR A 445 27.96 -0.01 15.60
CA TYR A 445 28.37 -1.11 14.73
C TYR A 445 27.85 -2.48 15.19
N TYR A 446 27.82 -2.76 16.50
CA TYR A 446 27.20 -3.97 17.04
C TYR A 446 25.72 -4.01 16.65
N PHE A 447 25.03 -2.88 16.71
CA PHE A 447 23.63 -2.78 16.34
C PHE A 447 23.38 -2.98 14.85
N LEU A 448 24.28 -2.54 13.95
CA LEU A 448 24.08 -2.68 12.50
C LEU A 448 24.60 -3.99 11.91
N ALA A 449 25.70 -4.52 12.42
CA ALA A 449 26.48 -5.53 11.70
C ALA A 449 26.78 -6.82 12.48
N HIS A 450 26.45 -6.90 13.78
CA HIS A 450 26.70 -8.13 14.55
C HIS A 450 25.76 -9.27 14.15
N GLU A 451 26.29 -10.46 13.91
CA GLU A 451 25.52 -11.60 13.38
C GLU A 451 24.41 -12.08 14.32
N THR A 452 24.62 -12.00 15.64
CA THR A 452 23.66 -12.51 16.64
C THR A 452 22.88 -11.43 17.39
N PHE A 453 23.41 -10.22 17.51
CA PHE A 453 22.85 -9.16 18.37
C PHE A 453 22.16 -8.07 17.56
N SER A 454 22.41 -8.01 16.26
CA SER A 454 21.77 -7.02 15.39
C SER A 454 20.37 -7.46 15.02
N SER A 455 19.38 -6.66 15.41
CA SER A 455 18.01 -6.75 14.89
C SER A 455 17.85 -6.15 13.49
N VAL A 456 18.89 -5.51 12.95
CA VAL A 456 18.84 -4.73 11.70
C VAL A 456 19.69 -5.36 10.59
N ARG A 457 20.66 -6.21 10.93
CA ARG A 457 21.58 -6.85 9.97
C ARG A 457 20.85 -7.58 8.85
N GLY A 458 19.86 -8.39 9.22
CA GLY A 458 19.04 -9.13 8.25
C GLY A 458 18.32 -8.21 7.25
N ASN A 459 17.94 -7.01 7.68
CA ASN A 459 17.29 -6.02 6.83
C ASN A 459 18.33 -5.34 5.91
N LEU A 460 19.55 -5.06 6.40
CA LEU A 460 20.62 -4.45 5.60
C LEU A 460 21.16 -5.38 4.51
N ASP A 461 21.14 -6.71 4.71
CA ASP A 461 21.59 -7.68 3.71
C ASP A 461 20.82 -7.60 2.38
N VAL A 462 19.66 -6.92 2.37
CA VAL A 462 18.91 -6.57 1.16
C VAL A 462 19.74 -5.70 0.21
N LEU A 463 20.58 -4.81 0.74
CA LEU A 463 21.48 -3.95 -0.05
C LEU A 463 22.48 -4.75 -0.89
N ALA A 464 22.86 -5.95 -0.45
CA ALA A 464 23.75 -6.82 -1.20
C ALA A 464 23.08 -7.44 -2.45
N LYS A 465 21.74 -7.52 -2.47
CA LYS A 465 20.96 -8.31 -3.43
C LYS A 465 20.02 -7.48 -4.31
N THR A 466 19.75 -6.23 -3.93
CA THR A 466 18.85 -5.34 -4.66
C THR A 466 19.59 -4.59 -5.77
N ASN A 467 18.86 -4.23 -6.83
CA ASN A 467 19.30 -3.36 -7.91
C ASN A 467 18.40 -2.12 -8.08
N ILE A 468 17.45 -1.88 -7.17
CA ILE A 468 16.36 -0.90 -7.34
C ILE A 468 16.88 0.52 -7.59
N LEU A 469 17.96 0.94 -6.92
CA LEU A 469 18.56 2.27 -7.09
C LEU A 469 19.84 2.27 -7.94
N ASP A 470 20.26 1.14 -8.51
CA ASP A 470 21.55 1.03 -9.19
C ASP A 470 21.69 2.00 -10.35
N GLU A 471 20.66 2.17 -11.18
CA GLU A 471 20.72 3.12 -12.29
C GLU A 471 20.88 4.58 -11.82
N MET A 472 20.19 4.93 -10.72
CA MET A 472 20.32 6.25 -10.12
C MET A 472 21.75 6.45 -9.61
N VAL A 473 22.26 5.47 -8.86
CA VAL A 473 23.60 5.46 -8.28
C VAL A 473 24.68 5.51 -9.36
N LEU A 474 24.57 4.70 -10.41
CA LEU A 474 25.50 4.66 -11.54
C LEU A 474 25.54 5.98 -12.35
N GLY A 475 24.51 6.81 -12.24
CA GLY A 475 24.51 8.16 -12.81
C GLY A 475 25.56 9.09 -12.19
N PHE A 476 26.06 8.80 -10.99
CA PHE A 476 27.07 9.61 -10.29
C PHE A 476 28.14 8.78 -9.54
N SER A 477 28.11 7.45 -9.65
CA SER A 477 29.04 6.50 -9.05
C SER A 477 29.51 5.49 -10.10
N GLN A 478 30.74 5.00 -9.97
CA GLN A 478 31.23 3.88 -10.80
C GLN A 478 30.86 2.51 -10.21
N LYS A 479 30.37 2.49 -8.96
CA LYS A 479 30.01 1.29 -8.21
C LYS A 479 28.50 1.21 -8.03
N ASN A 480 27.94 0.02 -8.13
CA ASN A 480 26.54 -0.27 -7.80
C ASN A 480 26.33 -0.40 -6.27
N ILE A 481 25.07 -0.56 -5.82
CA ILE A 481 24.75 -0.62 -4.39
C ILE A 481 25.42 -1.82 -3.71
N SER A 482 25.41 -2.99 -4.37
CA SER A 482 26.00 -4.21 -3.83
C SER A 482 27.50 -4.07 -3.58
N GLU A 483 28.23 -3.44 -4.51
CA GLU A 483 29.66 -3.15 -4.38
C GLU A 483 29.96 -2.13 -3.27
N LEU A 484 29.10 -1.10 -3.14
CA LEU A 484 29.21 -0.12 -2.05
C LEU A 484 28.96 -0.77 -0.68
N PHE A 485 27.96 -1.65 -0.60
CA PHE A 485 27.63 -2.39 0.62
C PHE A 485 28.70 -3.42 0.98
N SER A 486 29.32 -4.08 -0.01
CA SER A 486 30.43 -5.00 0.23
C SER A 486 31.61 -4.34 0.94
N TYR A 487 31.94 -3.09 0.57
CA TYR A 487 32.97 -2.32 1.29
C TYR A 487 32.58 -2.10 2.76
N PHE A 488 31.33 -1.71 3.03
CA PHE A 488 30.83 -1.56 4.40
C PHE A 488 30.86 -2.88 5.17
N ASP A 489 30.43 -3.99 4.57
CA ASP A 489 30.40 -5.29 5.24
C ASP A 489 31.78 -5.68 5.76
N ILE A 490 32.80 -5.56 4.90
CA ILE A 490 34.18 -5.86 5.28
C ILE A 490 34.69 -4.88 6.35
N PHE A 491 34.43 -3.57 6.17
CA PHE A 491 34.83 -2.54 7.14
C PHE A 491 34.17 -2.77 8.52
N SER A 492 32.88 -3.13 8.54
CA SER A 492 32.11 -3.36 9.76
C SER A 492 32.65 -4.53 10.58
N LYS A 493 33.07 -5.62 9.92
CA LYS A 493 33.70 -6.77 10.57
C LYS A 493 35.00 -6.39 11.26
N GLN A 494 35.76 -5.46 10.67
CA GLN A 494 37.00 -4.97 11.25
C GLN A 494 36.76 -4.05 12.46
N VAL A 495 35.76 -3.16 12.39
CA VAL A 495 35.34 -2.34 13.55
C VAL A 495 34.87 -3.22 14.70
N ILE A 496 33.99 -4.19 14.44
CA ILE A 496 33.51 -5.14 15.45
C ILE A 496 34.67 -5.96 16.01
N GLY A 497 35.58 -6.44 15.16
CA GLY A 497 36.78 -7.16 15.56
C GLY A 497 37.76 -6.33 16.40
N ALA A 498 37.80 -5.01 16.20
CA ALA A 498 38.55 -4.10 17.07
C ALA A 498 37.84 -3.90 18.40
N CYS A 499 36.51 -3.72 18.39
CA CYS A 499 35.68 -3.54 19.59
C CYS A 499 35.64 -4.80 20.48
N SER A 500 35.64 -6.00 19.90
CA SER A 500 35.60 -7.26 20.66
C SER A 500 36.90 -7.59 21.39
N LYS A 501 38.02 -7.00 20.94
CA LYS A 501 39.33 -7.12 21.60
C LYS A 501 39.48 -6.18 22.81
N LEU A 502 38.53 -5.27 23.03
CA LEU A 502 38.56 -4.32 24.13
C LEU A 502 38.15 -4.99 25.45
N SER A 503 38.90 -4.71 26.51
CA SER A 503 38.54 -5.13 27.87
C SER A 503 37.42 -4.24 28.42
N GLN A 504 36.17 -4.60 28.14
CA GLN A 504 35.01 -3.74 28.42
C GLN A 504 34.89 -3.32 29.88
N LYS A 505 35.14 -4.23 30.84
CA LYS A 505 35.06 -3.95 32.28
C LYS A 505 36.19 -3.05 32.79
N GLU A 506 37.33 -3.01 32.11
CA GLU A 506 38.45 -2.14 32.49
C GLU A 506 38.30 -0.73 31.89
N ILE A 507 37.60 -0.60 30.77
CA ILE A 507 37.40 0.68 30.08
C ILE A 507 36.12 1.36 30.58
N PHE A 508 35.02 0.61 30.71
CA PHE A 508 33.71 1.08 31.16
C PHE A 508 33.43 0.50 32.55
N ASP A 509 34.05 1.10 33.55
CA ASP A 509 33.87 0.79 34.97
C ASP A 509 32.48 1.22 35.50
N ASP A 510 32.16 0.84 36.74
CA ASP A 510 30.88 1.15 37.38
C ASP A 510 30.66 2.66 37.62
N GLU A 511 31.71 3.49 37.50
CA GLU A 511 31.64 4.95 37.65
C GLU A 511 31.39 5.67 36.31
N PHE A 512 31.49 4.97 35.17
CA PHE A 512 31.30 5.55 33.85
C PHE A 512 29.82 5.83 33.54
N GLU A 513 29.47 7.10 33.40
CA GLU A 513 28.15 7.53 32.91
C GLU A 513 28.20 7.91 31.43
N LEU A 514 27.45 7.17 30.61
CA LEU A 514 27.38 7.40 29.17
C LEU A 514 26.52 8.63 28.83
N GLU A 515 27.12 9.60 28.15
CA GLU A 515 26.38 10.74 27.60
C GLU A 515 25.53 10.32 26.39
N LYS A 516 24.29 9.90 26.60
CA LYS A 516 23.44 9.34 25.52
C LYS A 516 23.29 10.25 24.30
N ALA A 517 23.32 11.57 24.47
CA ALA A 517 23.16 12.51 23.35
C ALA A 517 24.30 12.43 22.30
N GLY A 518 25.43 11.77 22.58
CA GLY A 518 26.54 11.67 21.62
C GLY A 518 26.36 10.61 20.52
N TYR A 519 25.35 9.74 20.61
CA TYR A 519 24.99 8.79 19.54
C TYR A 519 24.52 9.50 18.28
N ALA A 520 24.67 8.85 17.13
CA ALA A 520 24.08 9.29 15.88
C ALA A 520 22.54 9.32 15.99
N GLN A 521 21.88 10.27 15.32
CA GLN A 521 20.43 10.46 15.43
C GLN A 521 19.67 9.17 15.09
N TRP A 522 20.06 8.48 14.02
CA TRP A 522 19.42 7.23 13.59
C TRP A 522 19.43 6.13 14.67
N TYR A 523 20.48 6.09 15.50
CA TYR A 523 20.61 5.11 16.58
C TYR A 523 19.70 5.48 17.75
N LEU A 524 19.64 6.77 18.10
CA LEU A 524 18.76 7.29 19.15
C LEU A 524 17.29 7.08 18.80
N ASP A 525 16.89 7.37 17.57
CA ASP A 525 15.52 7.19 17.09
C ASP A 525 15.07 5.73 17.26
N LYS A 526 16.00 4.78 17.06
CA LYS A 526 15.70 3.35 17.15
C LYS A 526 15.71 2.81 18.57
N THR A 527 16.63 3.26 19.42
CA THR A 527 16.89 2.70 20.75
C THR A 527 16.24 3.47 21.90
N ALA A 528 15.86 4.73 21.69
CA ALA A 528 15.37 5.64 22.73
C ALA A 528 13.99 6.24 22.40
N LYS A 529 13.08 5.44 21.82
CA LYS A 529 11.75 5.85 21.31
C LYS A 529 10.91 6.73 22.25
N GLU A 530 11.08 6.62 23.57
CA GLU A 530 10.26 7.34 24.57
C GLU A 530 10.78 8.75 24.92
N LYS A 531 12.03 9.08 24.61
CA LYS A 531 12.62 10.41 24.86
C LYS A 531 13.26 10.88 23.56
N ARG A 532 12.64 11.83 22.87
CA ARG A 532 13.16 12.49 21.65
C ARG A 532 14.47 13.24 21.94
N ILE A 533 15.56 12.50 22.15
CA ILE A 533 16.91 13.03 22.42
C ILE A 533 17.48 13.51 21.09
N GLN A 534 17.84 14.79 21.02
CA GLN A 534 18.58 15.32 19.87
C GLN A 534 20.06 14.94 19.97
N SER A 535 20.59 14.41 18.87
CA SER A 535 22.00 14.04 18.74
C SER A 535 22.91 15.27 18.78
N GLN A 536 23.93 15.20 19.63
CA GLN A 536 25.06 16.13 19.68
C GLN A 536 26.22 15.67 18.79
N PHE A 537 26.08 14.60 18.00
CA PHE A 537 27.15 14.03 17.19
C PHE A 537 27.85 15.10 16.33
N LYS A 538 27.08 15.86 15.52
CA LYS A 538 27.63 16.94 14.69
C LYS A 538 28.22 18.10 15.50
N ALA A 539 27.59 18.47 16.61
CA ALA A 539 28.06 19.55 17.48
C ALA A 539 29.43 19.20 18.11
N LYS A 540 29.61 17.95 18.56
CA LYS A 540 30.88 17.45 19.09
C LYS A 540 31.99 17.43 18.02
N GLN A 541 31.66 17.14 16.75
CA GLN A 541 32.64 17.23 15.65
C GLN A 541 33.06 18.68 15.37
N LEU A 542 32.11 19.63 15.39
CA LEU A 542 32.40 21.07 15.27
C LEU A 542 33.30 21.56 16.41
N GLU A 543 33.05 21.10 17.63
CA GLU A 543 33.90 21.41 18.78
C GLU A 543 35.32 20.88 18.60
N LYS A 544 35.49 19.61 18.16
CA LYS A 544 36.82 19.04 17.85
C LYS A 544 37.58 19.86 16.80
N LEU A 545 36.87 20.36 15.79
CA LEU A 545 37.45 21.21 14.75
C LEU A 545 37.95 22.55 15.29
N SER A 546 37.20 23.18 16.19
CA SER A 546 37.62 24.44 16.83
C SER A 546 38.93 24.29 17.60
N LYS A 547 39.26 23.07 18.03
CA LYS A 547 40.52 22.69 18.70
C LYS A 547 41.69 22.43 17.73
N ARG A 548 41.55 22.80 16.45
CA ARG A 548 42.57 22.69 15.37
C ARG A 548 43.05 21.26 15.08
N VAL A 549 42.16 20.27 15.18
CA VAL A 549 42.47 18.90 14.71
C VAL A 549 42.55 18.91 13.18
N GLN A 550 43.66 18.41 12.62
CA GLN A 550 43.74 18.20 11.17
C GLN A 550 42.78 17.07 10.76
N PRO A 551 41.91 17.30 9.77
CA PRO A 551 40.95 16.29 9.34
C PRO A 551 41.68 15.12 8.66
N LEU A 552 41.24 13.90 8.96
CA LEU A 552 41.75 12.69 8.33
C LEU A 552 41.49 12.67 6.81
N ILE A 553 40.32 13.18 6.39
CA ILE A 553 39.96 13.35 4.98
C ILE A 553 39.26 14.69 4.80
N SER A 554 39.77 15.51 3.88
CA SER A 554 39.19 16.81 3.52
C SER A 554 39.27 17.05 2.01
N TYR A 555 38.42 17.95 1.53
CA TYR A 555 38.53 18.48 0.18
C TYR A 555 39.74 19.43 0.10
N LYS A 556 40.35 19.55 -1.08
CA LYS A 556 41.50 20.46 -1.31
C LYS A 556 41.22 21.90 -0.87
N LEU A 557 39.97 22.34 -0.99
CA LEU A 557 39.51 23.66 -0.56
C LEU A 557 39.73 23.92 0.93
N PHE A 558 39.84 22.89 1.78
CA PHE A 558 40.10 23.02 3.21
C PHE A 558 41.42 23.75 3.51
N GLU A 559 42.44 23.55 2.67
CA GLU A 559 43.75 24.22 2.81
C GLU A 559 43.62 25.74 2.69
N SER A 560 42.67 26.22 1.87
CA SER A 560 42.42 27.64 1.64
C SER A 560 41.29 28.20 2.51
N TYR A 561 40.29 27.36 2.81
CA TYR A 561 39.06 27.71 3.53
C TYR A 561 38.71 26.59 4.53
N PRO A 562 39.24 26.63 5.77
CA PRO A 562 39.06 25.57 6.74
C PRO A 562 37.66 25.62 7.39
N THR A 563 36.63 25.30 6.61
CA THR A 563 35.23 25.21 7.04
C THR A 563 34.78 23.75 7.13
N PHE A 564 33.73 23.50 7.92
CA PHE A 564 33.16 22.15 8.09
C PHE A 564 32.73 21.54 6.75
N ASP A 565 32.19 22.33 5.84
CA ASP A 565 31.74 21.88 4.52
C ASP A 565 32.89 21.35 3.64
N ASN A 566 34.13 21.73 3.95
CA ASN A 566 35.32 21.28 3.23
C ASN A 566 35.95 20.01 3.86
N ILE A 567 35.31 19.41 4.86
CA ILE A 567 35.78 18.20 5.53
C ILE A 567 34.89 17.02 5.17
N VAL A 568 35.52 15.89 4.88
CA VAL A 568 34.81 14.62 4.66
C VAL A 568 34.66 13.90 6.00
N CYS A 569 35.76 13.69 6.73
CA CYS A 569 35.73 13.18 8.10
C CYS A 569 37.00 13.55 8.88
N LEU A 570 36.91 13.51 10.22
CA LEU A 570 37.88 14.11 11.13
C LEU A 570 38.90 13.11 11.67
N ASP A 571 38.42 12.01 12.22
CA ASP A 571 39.20 10.96 12.86
C ASP A 571 38.59 9.59 12.49
N ALA A 572 39.25 8.50 12.88
CA ALA A 572 38.84 7.16 12.48
C ALA A 572 37.41 6.83 12.95
N SER A 573 37.02 7.23 14.17
CA SER A 573 35.67 7.02 14.68
C SER A 573 34.63 7.84 13.91
N HIS A 574 34.90 9.12 13.61
CA HIS A 574 34.01 9.95 12.82
C HIS A 574 33.81 9.38 11.41
N CYS A 575 34.89 8.97 10.73
CA CYS A 575 34.80 8.35 9.41
C CYS A 575 33.98 7.05 9.41
N ALA A 576 34.18 6.20 10.43
CA ALA A 576 33.42 4.95 10.59
C ALA A 576 31.93 5.22 10.87
N ARG A 577 31.61 6.12 11.79
CA ARG A 577 30.20 6.43 12.13
C ARG A 577 29.44 7.12 11.00
N GLU A 578 30.11 7.96 10.21
CA GLU A 578 29.53 8.52 8.97
C GLU A 578 29.36 7.45 7.87
N LEU A 579 30.24 6.43 7.81
CA LEU A 579 30.07 5.29 6.92
C LEU A 579 28.83 4.47 7.29
N ALA A 580 28.64 4.18 8.58
CA ALA A 580 27.44 3.53 9.10
C ALA A 580 26.17 4.34 8.78
N THR A 581 26.21 5.65 9.03
CA THR A 581 25.10 6.57 8.71
C THR A 581 24.77 6.57 7.22
N SER A 582 25.78 6.57 6.35
CA SER A 582 25.61 6.53 4.89
C SER A 582 24.94 5.24 4.41
N VAL A 583 25.27 4.09 5.00
CA VAL A 583 24.66 2.81 4.65
C VAL A 583 23.20 2.73 5.10
N VAL A 584 22.92 3.25 6.30
CA VAL A 584 21.55 3.38 6.82
C VAL A 584 20.69 4.27 5.92
N GLU A 585 21.26 5.37 5.41
CA GLU A 585 20.59 6.26 4.45
C GLU A 585 20.26 5.58 3.12
N ILE A 586 21.18 4.79 2.57
CA ILE A 586 20.93 3.98 1.36
C ILE A 586 19.86 2.93 1.63
N PHE A 587 19.92 2.24 2.77
CA PHE A 587 18.89 1.28 3.18
C PHE A 587 17.51 1.91 3.24
N ARG A 588 17.36 3.06 3.90
CA ARG A 588 16.10 3.80 3.97
C ARG A 588 15.55 4.13 2.59
N ALA A 589 16.41 4.61 1.69
CA ALA A 589 16.01 4.91 0.32
C ALA A 589 15.55 3.67 -0.44
N VAL A 590 16.26 2.54 -0.30
CA VAL A 590 15.90 1.26 -0.93
C VAL A 590 14.55 0.74 -0.43
N THR A 591 14.28 0.83 0.87
CA THR A 591 13.02 0.35 1.48
C THR A 591 11.78 1.04 0.89
N TYR A 592 11.88 2.32 0.53
CA TYR A 592 10.76 3.12 0.00
C TYR A 592 10.89 3.46 -1.50
N ALA A 593 11.91 2.94 -2.18
CA ALA A 593 12.26 3.35 -3.53
C ALA A 593 11.12 3.15 -4.54
N SER A 594 10.46 2.00 -4.46
CA SER A 594 9.34 1.65 -5.33
C SER A 594 8.13 2.57 -5.23
N SER A 595 7.98 3.27 -4.09
CA SER A 595 6.87 4.21 -3.86
C SER A 595 7.18 5.62 -4.33
N LEU A 596 8.47 5.95 -4.43
CA LEU A 596 8.95 7.29 -4.77
C LEU A 596 9.32 7.44 -6.25
N TRP A 597 9.76 6.35 -6.88
CA TRP A 597 10.22 6.32 -8.26
C TRP A 597 9.48 5.27 -9.06
N ALA A 598 8.86 5.70 -10.17
CA ALA A 598 8.23 4.78 -11.11
C ALA A 598 9.29 4.04 -11.94
N LYS A 599 8.96 2.82 -12.38
CA LYS A 599 9.77 2.07 -13.35
C LYS A 599 9.77 2.83 -14.67
N LYS A 600 10.94 3.11 -15.28
CA LYS A 600 11.04 3.98 -16.47
C LYS A 600 10.31 3.48 -17.72
N ASP A 601 9.93 2.20 -17.77
CA ASP A 601 9.20 1.61 -18.90
C ASP A 601 7.67 1.53 -18.66
N GLN A 602 7.15 2.04 -17.53
CA GLN A 602 5.71 2.06 -17.22
C GLN A 602 5.30 3.29 -16.38
N ILE A 603 4.17 3.92 -16.69
CA ILE A 603 3.65 5.01 -15.85
C ILE A 603 3.30 4.54 -14.42
N ALA A 604 3.36 5.44 -13.43
CA ALA A 604 3.06 5.08 -12.05
C ALA A 604 1.58 4.70 -11.86
N SER A 605 1.31 3.75 -10.96
CA SER A 605 -0.04 3.49 -10.45
C SER A 605 -0.02 3.32 -8.93
N ASN A 606 -1.10 3.74 -8.26
CA ASN A 606 -1.20 3.68 -6.81
C ASN A 606 -2.63 3.32 -6.38
N SER A 607 -2.80 2.33 -5.50
CA SER A 607 -4.08 1.98 -4.89
C SER A 607 -4.39 2.84 -3.64
N GLY A 608 -4.17 4.15 -3.75
CA GLY A 608 -4.31 5.08 -2.62
C GLY A 608 -5.70 5.08 -1.98
N PHE A 609 -6.75 4.86 -2.77
CA PHE A 609 -8.14 4.79 -2.30
C PHE A 609 -8.56 3.42 -1.73
N ASN A 610 -7.68 2.42 -1.75
CA ASN A 610 -8.01 1.05 -1.36
C ASN A 610 -7.05 0.50 -0.30
N PRO A 611 -7.37 0.62 0.99
CA PRO A 611 -6.51 0.14 2.08
C PRO A 611 -6.51 -1.39 2.27
N TYR A 612 -7.25 -2.14 1.46
CA TYR A 612 -7.39 -3.59 1.62
C TYR A 612 -6.58 -4.40 0.62
N ALA A 613 -6.06 -3.78 -0.44
CA ALA A 613 -5.22 -4.45 -1.42
C ALA A 613 -3.98 -5.07 -0.78
N GLU A 614 -3.24 -4.31 0.03
CA GLU A 614 -2.06 -4.79 0.73
C GLU A 614 -2.40 -5.82 1.82
N ARG A 615 -3.50 -5.62 2.56
CA ARG A 615 -3.93 -6.52 3.65
C ARG A 615 -4.32 -7.89 3.13
N LEU A 616 -4.99 -7.94 1.97
CA LEU A 616 -5.39 -9.19 1.35
C LEU A 616 -4.20 -9.90 0.70
N ALA A 617 -3.36 -9.17 -0.04
CA ALA A 617 -2.15 -9.72 -0.66
C ALA A 617 -1.19 -10.34 0.36
N CYS A 618 -1.02 -9.69 1.51
CA CYS A 618 -0.17 -10.18 2.60
C CYS A 618 -0.90 -11.12 3.57
N LYS A 619 -2.15 -11.51 3.28
CA LYS A 619 -3.01 -12.41 4.08
C LYS A 619 -3.18 -11.98 5.54
N VAL A 620 -3.11 -10.68 5.80
CA VAL A 620 -3.37 -10.07 7.11
C VAL A 620 -4.87 -10.03 7.40
N TYR A 621 -5.68 -9.89 6.34
CA TYR A 621 -7.15 -9.87 6.42
C TYR A 621 -7.76 -11.00 5.57
N ASP A 622 -8.64 -11.82 6.17
CA ASP A 622 -9.48 -12.80 5.45
C ASP A 622 -10.94 -12.30 5.40
N PRO A 623 -11.45 -11.82 4.24
CA PRO A 623 -12.82 -11.34 4.09
C PRO A 623 -13.88 -12.43 4.28
N TRP A 624 -13.50 -13.71 4.15
CA TRP A 624 -14.41 -14.85 4.32
C TRP A 624 -14.41 -15.43 5.72
N PHE A 625 -13.48 -15.02 6.59
CA PHE A 625 -13.33 -15.63 7.92
C PHE A 625 -14.63 -15.54 8.73
N LYS A 626 -15.29 -14.38 8.71
CA LYS A 626 -16.53 -14.18 9.45
C LYS A 626 -17.63 -15.15 8.96
N THR A 627 -17.78 -15.32 7.65
CA THR A 627 -18.74 -16.28 7.05
C THR A 627 -18.39 -17.72 7.46
N LYS A 628 -17.12 -18.12 7.38
CA LYS A 628 -16.65 -19.45 7.82
C LYS A 628 -16.93 -19.68 9.31
N SER A 629 -16.62 -18.69 10.16
CA SER A 629 -16.88 -18.70 11.60
C SER A 629 -18.37 -18.86 11.92
N MET A 630 -19.25 -18.17 11.19
CA MET A 630 -20.70 -18.31 11.35
C MET A 630 -21.19 -19.72 11.03
N ILE A 631 -20.77 -20.27 9.88
CA ILE A 631 -21.17 -21.62 9.45
C ILE A 631 -20.65 -22.65 10.45
N PHE A 632 -19.41 -22.51 10.90
CA PHE A 632 -18.83 -23.40 11.91
C PHE A 632 -19.58 -23.33 13.24
N ASN A 633 -19.91 -22.14 13.72
CA ASN A 633 -20.69 -21.98 14.96
C ASN A 633 -22.09 -22.58 14.82
N LEU A 634 -22.74 -22.45 13.65
CA LEU A 634 -24.03 -23.09 13.39
C LEU A 634 -23.91 -24.62 13.44
N VAL A 635 -22.91 -25.20 12.76
CA VAL A 635 -22.66 -26.65 12.80
C VAL A 635 -22.34 -27.12 14.21
N SER A 636 -21.58 -26.33 14.99
CA SER A 636 -21.31 -26.63 16.40
C SER A 636 -22.57 -26.57 17.27
N ASP A 637 -23.44 -25.57 17.07
CA ASP A 637 -24.71 -25.44 17.81
C ASP A 637 -25.69 -26.58 17.42
N ILE A 638 -25.71 -27.03 16.15
CA ILE A 638 -26.46 -28.23 15.71
C ILE A 638 -25.88 -29.50 16.35
N GLY A 639 -24.55 -29.65 16.38
CA GLY A 639 -23.89 -30.76 17.04
C GLY A 639 -24.19 -30.81 18.53
N GLN A 640 -24.19 -29.67 19.22
CA GLN A 640 -24.63 -29.57 20.61
C GLN A 640 -26.10 -29.93 20.78
N ALA A 641 -26.99 -29.47 19.90
CA ALA A 641 -28.40 -29.85 19.94
C ALA A 641 -28.58 -31.38 19.87
N ALA A 642 -27.84 -32.04 18.98
CA ALA A 642 -27.84 -33.51 18.86
C ALA A 642 -27.28 -34.20 20.12
N LEU A 643 -26.17 -33.70 20.68
CA LEU A 643 -25.59 -34.26 21.91
C LEU A 643 -26.52 -34.08 23.12
N THR A 644 -27.19 -32.94 23.24
CA THR A 644 -28.14 -32.69 24.35
C THR A 644 -29.39 -33.56 24.28
N PHE A 645 -29.72 -34.10 23.11
CA PHE A 645 -30.76 -35.13 22.98
C PHE A 645 -30.33 -36.45 23.63
N THR A 646 -29.04 -36.82 23.52
CA THR A 646 -28.48 -38.07 24.04
C THR A 646 -27.92 -37.99 25.46
N THR A 647 -27.45 -36.81 25.90
CA THR A 647 -26.85 -36.58 27.22
C THR A 647 -27.45 -35.31 27.85
N PRO A 648 -28.55 -35.43 28.61
CA PRO A 648 -29.20 -34.28 29.24
C PRO A 648 -28.34 -33.68 30.37
N GLY A 649 -27.99 -32.39 30.25
CA GLY A 649 -28.01 -31.47 31.40
C GLY A 649 -26.77 -31.20 32.25
N LEU A 650 -25.56 -31.73 31.96
CA LEU A 650 -24.40 -31.49 32.84
C LEU A 650 -23.14 -30.93 32.17
N ILE A 651 -22.87 -31.27 30.91
CA ILE A 651 -21.66 -30.85 30.21
C ILE A 651 -22.06 -30.35 28.82
N TYR A 652 -21.61 -29.15 28.44
CA TYR A 652 -21.75 -28.63 27.09
C TYR A 652 -20.44 -28.03 26.60
N GLY A 653 -20.09 -28.36 25.36
CA GLY A 653 -18.88 -27.87 24.70
C GLY A 653 -19.21 -26.79 23.69
N ARG A 654 -18.46 -25.69 23.67
CA ARG A 654 -18.54 -24.65 22.66
C ARG A 654 -17.30 -24.73 21.80
N LEU A 655 -17.50 -24.94 20.50
CA LEU A 655 -16.45 -24.83 19.52
C LEU A 655 -16.55 -23.45 18.87
N GLY A 656 -15.43 -22.77 18.72
CA GLY A 656 -15.30 -21.53 17.96
C GLY A 656 -14.11 -21.60 17.03
N LEU A 657 -14.09 -20.76 16.01
CA LEU A 657 -12.91 -20.55 15.17
C LEU A 657 -12.20 -19.28 15.60
N GLN A 658 -10.90 -19.38 15.86
CA GLN A 658 -10.01 -18.23 15.99
C GLN A 658 -9.35 -17.96 14.64
N PRO A 659 -9.31 -16.71 14.15
CA PRO A 659 -8.69 -16.40 12.86
C PRO A 659 -7.21 -16.69 12.90
N GLY A 660 -6.67 -17.16 11.77
CA GLY A 660 -5.22 -17.12 11.56
C GLY A 660 -4.75 -15.68 11.54
N ARG A 661 -3.54 -15.42 12.04
CA ARG A 661 -2.95 -14.08 12.06
C ARG A 661 -1.52 -14.12 11.57
N VAL A 662 -1.12 -13.10 10.82
CA VAL A 662 0.30 -12.85 10.51
C VAL A 662 0.97 -12.39 11.80
N VAL A 663 2.11 -12.98 12.12
CA VAL A 663 2.91 -12.64 13.31
C VAL A 663 4.16 -11.84 12.98
N SER A 664 4.71 -12.06 11.80
CA SER A 664 5.88 -11.35 11.29
C SER A 664 5.97 -11.52 9.78
N PHE A 665 6.84 -10.75 9.14
CA PHE A 665 7.18 -10.89 7.74
C PHE A 665 8.64 -11.26 7.61
N LYS A 666 8.92 -12.21 6.73
CA LYS A 666 10.29 -12.49 6.29
C LYS A 666 10.55 -11.72 5.01
N GLN A 667 11.50 -10.79 5.05
CA GLN A 667 11.91 -10.04 3.88
C GLN A 667 12.74 -10.94 2.94
N LEU A 668 12.36 -10.97 1.67
CA LEU A 668 13.02 -11.71 0.60
C LEU A 668 13.38 -10.76 -0.53
N VAL A 669 14.45 -11.06 -1.26
CA VAL A 669 14.78 -10.34 -2.50
C VAL A 669 14.61 -11.32 -3.66
N LYS A 670 13.64 -11.05 -4.54
CA LYS A 670 13.42 -11.80 -5.78
C LYS A 670 13.52 -10.85 -6.95
N GLU A 671 14.32 -11.22 -7.96
CA GLU A 671 14.52 -10.42 -9.17
C GLU A 671 14.96 -8.97 -8.87
N GLY A 672 15.74 -8.77 -7.81
CA GLY A 672 16.22 -7.45 -7.36
C GLY A 672 15.20 -6.62 -6.58
N MET A 673 13.94 -7.06 -6.52
CA MET A 673 12.84 -6.42 -5.80
C MET A 673 12.63 -7.04 -4.41
N ILE A 674 12.14 -6.23 -3.47
CA ILE A 674 11.82 -6.68 -2.11
C ILE A 674 10.40 -7.28 -2.10
N GLU A 675 10.32 -8.55 -1.72
CA GLU A 675 9.08 -9.28 -1.41
C GLU A 675 8.99 -9.61 0.08
N TYR A 676 7.76 -9.79 0.57
CA TYR A 676 7.51 -10.12 1.96
C TYR A 676 6.75 -11.45 2.06
N ASP A 677 7.35 -12.40 2.77
CA ASP A 677 6.73 -13.68 3.05
C ASP A 677 6.07 -13.68 4.44
N PRO A 678 4.72 -13.62 4.53
CA PRO A 678 4.01 -13.55 5.79
C PRO A 678 4.13 -14.85 6.60
N GLN A 679 4.68 -14.76 7.79
CA GLN A 679 4.70 -15.86 8.76
C GLN A 679 3.38 -15.88 9.52
N MET A 680 2.62 -16.97 9.39
CA MET A 680 1.25 -17.06 9.91
C MET A 680 1.14 -18.04 11.07
N LYS A 681 0.43 -17.62 12.12
CA LYS A 681 -0.20 -18.56 13.05
C LYS A 681 -1.46 -19.13 12.38
N PRO A 682 -1.56 -20.46 12.19
CA PRO A 682 -2.69 -21.06 11.48
C PRO A 682 -4.00 -20.83 12.23
N GLN A 683 -5.10 -20.85 11.50
CA GLN A 683 -6.44 -20.85 12.07
C GLN A 683 -6.60 -22.08 12.99
N ARG A 684 -7.14 -21.89 14.20
CA ARG A 684 -7.33 -22.98 15.18
C ARG A 684 -8.77 -23.03 15.66
N ILE A 685 -9.22 -24.24 15.98
CA ILE A 685 -10.50 -24.46 16.67
C ILE A 685 -10.25 -24.25 18.16
N VAL A 686 -11.01 -23.35 18.74
CA VAL A 686 -11.04 -23.12 20.18
C VAL A 686 -12.17 -23.94 20.74
N ALA A 687 -11.84 -24.91 21.59
CA ALA A 687 -12.81 -25.71 22.31
C ALA A 687 -12.84 -25.25 23.78
N GLY A 688 -14.02 -24.83 24.23
CA GLY A 688 -14.31 -24.64 25.64
C GLY A 688 -15.30 -25.71 26.10
N LEU A 689 -14.99 -26.39 27.19
CA LEU A 689 -15.94 -27.26 27.89
C LEU A 689 -16.48 -26.52 29.10
N ALA A 690 -17.80 -26.57 29.28
CA ALA A 690 -18.49 -26.05 30.44
C ALA A 690 -19.26 -27.18 31.11
N ALA A 691 -19.08 -27.30 32.42
CA ALA A 691 -19.91 -28.14 33.28
C ALA A 691 -20.78 -27.23 34.15
N ASP A 692 -22.09 -27.47 34.14
CA ASP A 692 -23.06 -26.75 34.97
C ASP A 692 -23.53 -27.65 36.11
N PHE A 693 -23.24 -27.25 37.33
CA PHE A 693 -23.60 -27.97 38.54
C PHE A 693 -24.91 -27.48 39.15
N GLY A 694 -25.58 -26.49 38.54
CA GLY A 694 -26.87 -25.96 38.95
C GLY A 694 -27.94 -27.02 39.21
N PRO A 695 -28.17 -27.96 38.29
CA PRO A 695 -29.15 -29.04 38.48
C PRO A 695 -28.82 -30.00 39.63
N LEU A 696 -27.54 -30.16 39.97
CA LEU A 696 -27.07 -31.10 41.00
C LEU A 696 -26.99 -30.46 42.39
N LEU A 697 -26.57 -29.20 42.47
CA LEU A 697 -26.26 -28.52 43.73
C LEU A 697 -27.35 -27.53 44.16
N GLY A 698 -28.36 -27.27 43.33
CA GLY A 698 -29.40 -26.27 43.61
C GLY A 698 -28.92 -24.82 43.57
N VAL A 699 -27.65 -24.60 43.20
CA VAL A 699 -26.99 -23.29 43.07
C VAL A 699 -26.35 -23.24 41.69
N PRO A 700 -26.63 -22.23 40.84
CA PRO A 700 -26.26 -22.24 39.42
C PRO A 700 -24.77 -21.94 39.24
N CYS A 701 -23.92 -22.92 39.54
CA CYS A 701 -22.46 -22.82 39.51
C CYS A 701 -21.90 -23.55 38.29
N LYS A 702 -21.02 -22.87 37.55
CA LYS A 702 -20.41 -23.35 36.33
C LYS A 702 -18.89 -23.36 36.45
N ILE A 703 -18.27 -24.44 35.99
CA ILE A 703 -16.83 -24.50 35.73
C ILE A 703 -16.65 -24.62 34.22
N SER A 704 -15.73 -23.84 33.66
CA SER A 704 -15.38 -23.91 32.26
C SER A 704 -13.89 -23.94 32.06
N ILE A 705 -13.44 -24.81 31.17
CA ILE A 705 -12.04 -24.99 30.81
C ILE A 705 -11.95 -24.80 29.31
N ALA A 706 -10.97 -24.02 28.86
CA ALA A 706 -10.64 -23.88 27.46
C ALA A 706 -9.14 -24.10 27.25
N ASN A 707 -8.79 -24.71 26.12
CA ASN A 707 -7.41 -24.88 25.68
C ASN A 707 -6.87 -23.60 24.99
N THR A 708 -7.31 -22.45 25.48
CA THR A 708 -6.88 -21.13 25.06
C THR A 708 -6.87 -20.19 26.24
N ALA A 709 -6.00 -19.19 26.18
CA ALA A 709 -5.93 -18.04 27.07
C ALA A 709 -7.29 -17.34 27.29
N ASN A 710 -8.03 -17.11 26.21
CA ASN A 710 -9.38 -16.55 26.26
C ASN A 710 -10.41 -17.68 26.42
N ASN A 711 -11.15 -17.67 27.53
CA ASN A 711 -12.21 -18.64 27.74
C ASN A 711 -13.49 -18.15 27.03
N PRO A 712 -14.10 -18.91 26.09
CA PRO A 712 -15.31 -18.49 25.39
C PRO A 712 -16.56 -18.43 26.31
N TYR A 713 -16.39 -18.76 27.58
CA TYR A 713 -17.36 -18.66 28.66
C TYR A 713 -16.95 -17.68 29.77
N GLU A 714 -15.94 -16.84 29.56
CA GLU A 714 -15.65 -15.70 30.43
C GLU A 714 -16.92 -14.82 30.54
N ASN A 715 -17.38 -14.59 31.77
CA ASN A 715 -18.79 -14.28 32.04
C ASN A 715 -19.23 -12.85 31.67
N PHE A 716 -20.46 -12.71 31.17
CA PHE A 716 -21.22 -11.46 31.25
C PHE A 716 -21.60 -11.21 32.73
N ARG A 717 -20.94 -10.25 33.38
CA ARG A 717 -21.25 -9.88 34.78
C ARG A 717 -22.56 -9.11 34.84
N PHE A 718 -23.56 -9.62 35.55
CA PHE A 718 -24.69 -8.81 36.03
C PHE A 718 -24.31 -8.23 37.40
N VAL A 719 -24.18 -6.91 37.47
CA VAL A 719 -23.80 -6.20 38.70
C VAL A 719 -24.78 -6.57 39.83
N GLY A 720 -24.26 -7.15 40.91
CA GLY A 720 -25.01 -7.44 42.15
C GLY A 720 -25.47 -8.88 42.39
N ILE A 721 -25.35 -9.81 41.43
CA ILE A 721 -25.85 -11.21 41.57
C ILE A 721 -24.81 -12.28 41.20
N SER A 722 -23.69 -11.91 40.56
CA SER A 722 -22.68 -12.87 40.09
C SER A 722 -21.38 -12.83 40.90
N ALA A 723 -20.85 -14.00 41.27
CA ALA A 723 -19.50 -14.18 41.82
C ALA A 723 -18.72 -15.20 40.98
N GLY A 724 -17.48 -14.88 40.58
CA GLY A 724 -16.64 -15.79 39.81
C GLY A 724 -15.21 -15.32 39.63
N THR A 725 -14.32 -16.28 39.35
CA THR A 725 -12.90 -16.07 39.07
C THR A 725 -12.54 -16.76 37.75
N CYS A 726 -11.61 -16.16 37.03
CA CYS A 726 -11.01 -16.73 35.83
C CYS A 726 -9.49 -16.70 36.01
N SER A 727 -8.86 -17.85 35.78
CA SER A 727 -7.41 -17.95 35.62
C SER A 727 -7.15 -18.19 34.15
N SER A 728 -6.45 -17.25 33.51
CA SER A 728 -5.92 -17.40 32.16
C SER A 728 -4.40 -17.42 32.24
N LYS A 729 -3.79 -18.33 31.49
CA LYS A 729 -2.36 -18.27 31.20
C LYS A 729 -2.22 -17.71 29.79
N GLU A 730 -1.94 -16.40 29.69
CA GLU A 730 -1.61 -15.70 28.45
C GLU A 730 -0.11 -15.48 28.37
N GLU A 731 0.49 -15.70 27.19
CA GLU A 731 1.89 -15.35 26.99
C GLU A 731 2.04 -13.93 26.46
N HIS A 732 2.64 -13.08 27.32
CA HIS A 732 3.65 -12.09 26.91
C HIS A 732 4.95 -12.23 27.72
N THR A 733 5.14 -13.30 28.50
CA THR A 733 6.36 -13.50 29.30
C THR A 733 7.20 -14.63 28.72
N THR A 734 8.26 -14.27 28.00
CA THR A 734 9.40 -15.14 27.74
C THR A 734 9.94 -15.65 29.07
N ILE A 735 9.88 -16.97 29.32
CA ILE A 735 10.53 -17.57 30.49
C ILE A 735 12.02 -17.70 30.15
N ALA A 736 12.78 -16.65 30.43
CA ALA A 736 14.23 -16.70 30.43
C ALA A 736 14.69 -17.28 31.76
N ASN A 737 15.17 -18.52 31.76
CA ASN A 737 15.79 -19.11 32.96
C ASN A 737 17.21 -18.55 33.17
N SER A 738 17.82 -18.00 32.10
CA SER A 738 19.03 -17.18 32.13
C SER A 738 19.16 -16.34 30.85
N GLY A 739 20.11 -15.40 30.79
CA GLY A 739 20.33 -14.49 29.64
C GLY A 739 20.68 -15.16 28.31
N SER A 740 20.83 -16.49 28.27
CA SER A 740 21.13 -17.28 27.07
C SER A 740 20.23 -18.52 26.91
N ASP A 741 19.25 -18.74 27.79
CA ASP A 741 18.42 -19.94 27.79
C ASP A 741 16.94 -19.56 27.81
N VAL A 742 16.37 -19.51 26.61
CA VAL A 742 14.93 -19.32 26.36
C VAL A 742 14.36 -20.71 26.11
N SER A 743 13.51 -21.22 26.99
CA SER A 743 13.00 -22.58 26.84
C SER A 743 12.01 -22.67 25.68
N ASP A 744 12.27 -23.55 24.71
CA ASP A 744 11.36 -23.91 23.59
C ASP A 744 10.25 -24.91 23.99
N LEU A 745 9.88 -24.98 25.28
CA LEU A 745 8.81 -25.87 25.71
C LEU A 745 7.48 -25.35 25.13
N PRO A 746 6.69 -26.19 24.43
CA PRO A 746 5.35 -25.80 24.00
C PRO A 746 4.47 -25.64 25.23
N VAL A 747 4.34 -24.41 25.73
CA VAL A 747 3.43 -24.10 26.84
C VAL A 747 2.00 -24.13 26.28
N GLU A 748 1.16 -24.99 26.85
CA GLU A 748 -0.26 -25.07 26.49
C GLU A 748 -1.00 -23.85 27.06
N ASP A 749 -1.51 -22.98 26.18
CA ASP A 749 -2.47 -21.95 26.55
C ASP A 749 -3.71 -22.61 27.16
N ARG A 750 -4.00 -22.33 28.43
CA ARG A 750 -5.19 -22.84 29.12
C ARG A 750 -5.84 -21.74 29.93
N SER A 751 -7.16 -21.74 29.94
CA SER A 751 -7.94 -20.93 30.86
C SER A 751 -8.97 -21.78 31.58
N ALA A 752 -9.16 -21.48 32.86
CA ALA A 752 -10.16 -22.09 33.71
C ALA A 752 -10.94 -20.97 34.40
N CYS A 753 -12.25 -20.93 34.17
CA CYS A 753 -13.17 -20.00 34.79
C CYS A 753 -14.17 -20.77 35.64
N ALA A 754 -14.36 -20.33 36.87
CA ALA A 754 -15.39 -20.83 37.78
C ALA A 754 -16.25 -19.67 38.27
N GLY A 755 -17.57 -19.82 38.22
CA GLY A 755 -18.48 -18.80 38.74
C GLY A 755 -19.90 -19.28 38.92
N CYS A 756 -20.63 -18.67 39.86
CA CYS A 756 -22.03 -18.96 40.13
C CYS A 756 -22.91 -17.81 39.63
N GLN A 757 -23.81 -18.11 38.69
CA GLN A 757 -24.73 -17.18 38.05
C GLN A 757 -25.89 -17.91 37.37
N ILE A 758 -27.06 -17.27 37.29
CA ILE A 758 -28.16 -17.75 36.45
C ILE A 758 -27.84 -17.40 34.98
N ASN A 759 -27.55 -18.41 34.15
CA ASN A 759 -27.43 -18.26 32.70
C ASN A 759 -28.55 -19.04 32.01
N PHE A 760 -29.18 -18.43 31.00
CA PHE A 760 -30.19 -19.07 30.16
C PHE A 760 -29.71 -20.39 29.52
N GLU A 761 -28.42 -20.52 29.22
CA GLU A 761 -27.84 -21.79 28.74
C GLU A 761 -27.97 -22.89 29.80
N GLY A 762 -27.65 -22.55 31.06
CA GLY A 762 -27.78 -23.43 32.22
C GLY A 762 -29.23 -23.80 32.53
N VAL A 763 -30.15 -22.82 32.44
CA VAL A 763 -31.59 -23.03 32.63
C VAL A 763 -32.20 -23.88 31.51
N ALA A 764 -31.80 -23.66 30.25
CA ALA A 764 -32.26 -24.46 29.12
C ALA A 764 -31.76 -25.92 29.24
N THR A 765 -30.51 -26.11 29.66
CA THR A 765 -29.96 -27.45 29.94
C THR A 765 -30.61 -28.10 31.17
N SER A 766 -30.90 -27.37 32.25
CA SER A 766 -31.59 -27.94 33.42
C SER A 766 -33.03 -28.35 33.10
N LEU A 767 -33.70 -27.60 32.23
CA LEU A 767 -35.05 -27.91 31.74
C LEU A 767 -35.08 -29.13 30.79
N THR A 768 -33.94 -29.58 30.23
CA THR A 768 -33.90 -30.84 29.46
C THR A 768 -34.25 -32.06 30.31
N HIS A 769 -34.01 -32.02 31.62
CA HIS A 769 -34.42 -33.08 32.55
C HIS A 769 -35.94 -33.14 32.73
N VAL A 770 -36.65 -32.03 32.49
CA VAL A 770 -38.12 -31.92 32.63
C VAL A 770 -38.82 -32.08 31.29
N ALA A 771 -38.20 -31.64 30.19
CA ALA A 771 -38.69 -31.80 28.83
C ALA A 771 -37.51 -31.98 27.85
N GLN A 772 -37.33 -33.20 27.35
CA GLN A 772 -36.20 -33.60 26.49
C GLN A 772 -36.04 -32.76 25.21
N ASN A 773 -37.11 -32.10 24.76
CA ASN A 773 -37.10 -31.27 23.55
C ASN A 773 -36.60 -29.83 23.77
N VAL A 774 -36.55 -29.33 25.01
CA VAL A 774 -36.27 -27.91 25.30
C VAL A 774 -34.81 -27.55 24.95
N GLY A 775 -33.85 -28.41 25.28
CA GLY A 775 -32.43 -28.20 24.99
C GLY A 775 -32.12 -28.20 23.49
N PRO A 776 -32.46 -29.27 22.75
CA PRO A 776 -32.26 -29.33 21.31
C PRO A 776 -32.91 -28.16 20.56
N ILE A 777 -34.14 -27.78 20.91
CA ILE A 777 -34.83 -26.63 20.33
C ILE A 777 -34.10 -25.32 20.66
N TYR A 778 -33.66 -25.13 21.91
CA TYR A 778 -32.93 -23.94 22.32
C TYR A 778 -31.62 -23.76 21.54
N PHE A 779 -30.79 -24.80 21.44
CA PHE A 779 -29.51 -24.72 20.71
C PHE A 779 -29.72 -24.50 19.20
N LEU A 780 -30.72 -25.14 18.60
CA LEU A 780 -31.10 -24.87 17.20
C LEU A 780 -31.57 -23.43 16.99
N VAL A 781 -32.52 -22.95 17.79
CA VAL A 781 -33.03 -21.57 17.71
C VAL A 781 -31.91 -20.57 17.94
N ARG A 782 -31.03 -20.80 18.93
CA ARG A 782 -29.85 -19.98 19.19
C ARG A 782 -28.91 -19.95 17.99
N GLY A 783 -28.63 -21.10 17.38
CA GLY A 783 -27.81 -21.20 16.17
C GLY A 783 -28.40 -20.39 15.01
N PHE A 784 -29.71 -20.51 14.75
CA PHE A 784 -30.39 -19.73 13.71
C PHE A 784 -30.47 -18.23 14.04
N VAL A 785 -30.72 -17.85 15.29
CA VAL A 785 -30.74 -16.43 15.72
C VAL A 785 -29.33 -15.82 15.61
N ARG A 786 -28.28 -16.56 15.99
CA ARG A 786 -26.89 -16.15 15.81
C ARG A 786 -26.54 -16.00 14.35
N LEU A 787 -26.88 -16.98 13.52
CA LEU A 787 -26.70 -16.90 12.06
C LEU A 787 -27.42 -15.68 11.51
N TYR A 788 -28.68 -15.44 11.90
CA TYR A 788 -29.45 -14.29 11.44
C TYR A 788 -28.84 -12.94 11.86
N LYS A 789 -28.42 -12.81 13.13
CA LYS A 789 -27.74 -11.60 13.63
C LYS A 789 -26.40 -11.41 12.92
N ALA A 790 -25.64 -12.48 12.76
CA ALA A 790 -24.34 -12.43 12.13
C ALA A 790 -24.47 -12.11 10.63
N LEU A 791 -25.44 -12.70 9.92
CA LEU A 791 -25.80 -12.34 8.54
C LEU A 791 -26.20 -10.87 8.38
N LYS A 792 -26.49 -10.13 9.45
CA LYS A 792 -26.76 -8.68 9.42
C LYS A 792 -25.51 -7.82 9.69
N ASP A 793 -24.34 -8.40 9.90
CA ASP A 793 -23.09 -7.67 10.10
C ASP A 793 -22.86 -6.72 8.90
N PRO A 794 -22.78 -5.40 9.14
CA PRO A 794 -22.65 -4.42 8.07
C PRO A 794 -21.21 -4.29 7.55
N HIS A 795 -20.21 -4.82 8.24
CA HIS A 795 -18.79 -4.61 7.93
C HIS A 795 -18.06 -5.88 7.46
N ASN A 796 -18.30 -7.03 8.12
CA ASN A 796 -17.47 -8.24 7.95
C ASN A 796 -18.08 -9.31 7.04
N ILE A 797 -19.28 -9.08 6.52
CA ILE A 797 -19.87 -9.92 5.47
C ILE A 797 -19.81 -9.14 4.18
N PRO A 798 -19.28 -9.68 3.08
CA PRO A 798 -19.22 -8.97 1.81
C PRO A 798 -20.59 -8.44 1.37
N ARG A 799 -20.67 -7.12 1.14
CA ARG A 799 -21.84 -6.41 0.63
C ARG A 799 -21.42 -5.30 -0.32
N ASP A 800 -22.11 -5.24 -1.43
CA ASP A 800 -22.07 -4.20 -2.44
C ASP A 800 -23.43 -3.53 -2.59
N TRP A 801 -23.40 -2.27 -3.03
CA TRP A 801 -24.56 -1.51 -3.45
C TRP A 801 -24.19 -0.73 -4.70
N GLU A 802 -25.00 -0.85 -5.73
CA GLU A 802 -24.81 -0.14 -6.99
C GLU A 802 -25.86 0.95 -7.11
N ALA A 803 -25.49 2.13 -7.59
CA ALA A 803 -26.34 3.29 -7.74
C ALA A 803 -26.14 3.90 -9.14
N VAL A 804 -27.18 3.84 -9.99
CA VAL A 804 -27.14 4.34 -11.36
C VAL A 804 -27.48 5.85 -11.37
N PRO A 805 -26.57 6.74 -11.81
CA PRO A 805 -26.78 8.19 -11.74
C PRO A 805 -28.07 8.69 -12.42
N SER A 806 -28.33 8.24 -13.65
CA SER A 806 -29.50 8.64 -14.45
C SER A 806 -30.82 8.31 -13.74
N ASP A 807 -30.96 7.07 -13.24
CA ASP A 807 -32.16 6.63 -12.51
C ASP A 807 -32.47 7.48 -11.25
N ILE A 808 -31.42 7.91 -10.56
CA ILE A 808 -31.52 8.74 -9.36
C ILE A 808 -31.95 10.15 -9.72
N TYR A 809 -31.30 10.73 -10.74
CA TYR A 809 -31.62 12.07 -11.24
C TYR A 809 -33.05 12.16 -11.75
N ASP A 810 -33.48 11.21 -12.58
CA ASP A 810 -34.82 11.20 -13.16
C ASP A 810 -35.91 11.12 -12.09
N THR A 811 -35.67 10.31 -11.06
CA THR A 811 -36.59 10.22 -9.92
C THR A 811 -36.63 11.52 -9.13
N TYR A 812 -35.48 12.15 -8.89
CA TYR A 812 -35.43 13.44 -8.20
C TYR A 812 -36.12 14.55 -9.00
N LYS A 813 -35.90 14.63 -10.32
CA LYS A 813 -36.61 15.59 -11.17
C LYS A 813 -38.11 15.37 -11.20
N LYS A 814 -38.55 14.11 -11.13
CA LYS A 814 -39.98 13.76 -11.10
C LYS A 814 -40.67 14.14 -9.79
N TYR A 815 -40.02 13.94 -8.64
CA TYR A 815 -40.67 14.09 -7.33
C TYR A 815 -40.20 15.30 -6.51
N GLY A 816 -39.09 15.94 -6.87
CA GLY A 816 -38.42 17.00 -6.09
C GLY A 816 -37.62 16.50 -4.87
N TYR A 817 -37.70 15.20 -4.56
CA TYR A 817 -37.00 14.51 -3.48
C TYR A 817 -36.87 13.02 -3.83
N ILE A 818 -36.17 12.22 -3.02
CA ILE A 818 -36.08 10.77 -3.22
C ILE A 818 -37.08 10.03 -2.31
N PRO A 819 -38.12 9.38 -2.83
CA PRO A 819 -39.06 8.62 -2.00
C PRO A 819 -38.38 7.45 -1.27
N GLU A 820 -38.73 7.20 0.00
CA GLU A 820 -38.14 6.11 0.79
C GLU A 820 -38.29 4.73 0.13
N ARG A 821 -39.43 4.49 -0.54
CA ARG A 821 -39.69 3.26 -1.31
C ARG A 821 -38.67 3.03 -2.44
N CYS A 822 -38.05 4.09 -2.96
CA CYS A 822 -37.07 4.01 -4.05
C CYS A 822 -35.68 3.60 -3.56
N VAL A 823 -35.32 3.90 -2.31
CA VAL A 823 -33.97 3.65 -1.74
C VAL A 823 -33.56 2.19 -1.89
N LYS A 824 -34.48 1.24 -1.68
CA LYS A 824 -34.17 -0.20 -1.82
C LYS A 824 -33.99 -0.62 -3.29
N LYS A 825 -34.66 0.03 -4.24
CA LYS A 825 -34.48 -0.23 -5.68
C LYS A 825 -33.16 0.36 -6.16
N PHE A 826 -32.86 1.59 -5.77
CA PHE A 826 -31.60 2.25 -6.12
C PHE A 826 -30.40 1.50 -5.63
N ARG A 827 -30.39 1.00 -4.39
CA ARG A 827 -29.29 0.17 -3.85
C ARG A 827 -29.00 -1.11 -4.66
N LYS A 828 -29.89 -1.49 -5.57
CA LYS A 828 -29.77 -2.66 -6.44
C LYS A 828 -29.49 -2.29 -7.90
N GLY A 829 -29.12 -1.02 -8.17
CA GLY A 829 -28.95 -0.52 -9.54
C GLY A 829 -30.24 -0.55 -10.36
N ARG A 830 -31.42 -0.31 -9.75
CA ARG A 830 -32.71 -0.35 -10.47
C ARG A 830 -33.47 0.95 -10.37
N ALA A 831 -34.01 1.38 -11.51
CA ALA A 831 -34.92 2.51 -11.65
C ALA A 831 -36.11 2.45 -10.68
N CYS A 832 -36.49 3.61 -10.12
CA CYS A 832 -37.69 3.74 -9.31
C CYS A 832 -38.92 4.03 -10.17
N ARG A 833 -39.48 2.96 -10.75
CA ARG A 833 -40.81 3.00 -11.36
C ARG A 833 -41.91 3.13 -10.31
#